data_AF-A0A5C6DNL5-F1
#
_entry.id   AF-A0A5C6DNL5-F1
#
_cell.length_a   1.000
_cell.length_b   1.000
_cell.length_c   1.000
_cell.angle_alpha   90.00
_cell.angle_beta   90.00
_cell.angle_gamma   90.00
#
_symmetry.space_group_name_H-M   'P 1'
#
loop_
_entity.id
_entity.type
_entity.pdbx_description
1 polymer ?
#
loop_
_entity_poly.entity_id
_entity_poly.type
_entity_poly.pdbx_seq_one_letter_code
_entity_poly.pdbx_strand_id
1 'polypeptide(L)'
;MMKPGLLSLVLLSLPVCCWATGTFSTAYFEAENFTGQTGDSKASSEHFPYIGTGYLEMGGQNATATWNNITVPTAGRYTLIFKYANNTEEDLACDLKVNGALIRSIPFRPFLQNWENIRSELATGYNKEDYGWSKYWNARVMVDLKAGANTLELIATSDKGGPHIDNIAVSTAISEPPAPVVNVKDHGAVGDGSTDNTEAIAKAIAACPPGGSVVFDEGVYMTGSITLKGNMTLWISENAIVRNFAGNEKIKTYSEGSFQGGYITRYFMFGNQVDNLTITGGGTIDLNTTERLPGRSSTRRPSTLGFVNSNNVTVTNIDMIHNDFWAFVPQRSDNITIDGLNIFNVNKDGIATIDCHDITITNCVISSGDDAMVPKSYDASKGIDNMVVKNITVNHTRWKGFKYGGSTKGDFTNSSFEDMAIVHSHSGIALYAMSGIDVTNIKFNRIKMNWVQTPFFVVRDAAASTTTPGMQDIHFSNIEVRNVYGSEGSSIQGTEKNGTVYPIKDIYFTNVDVKNFKGGVKEVPGTPREFPGGYPETTVFGTFPAWGYYIRHAENVVFTNVTHDVSPEDAREAIVLEDVTGFKTVSTKNDNDVTAAEMDIWGKGEVPSITDPNDVPQTLEDIWSGYEKSYDAHNPLEIKIHKTWKTNDGIVVNWVQMTVGTFLGEKAVICGYWAYPEGAKSLPALLALSGGKQTAAERTVLEWARRGYACFHPNNDQTRTLSGDGEKLPNTNWGAIVHNGALGPYGSLTPAGNTIDAVLSPRNSWYFPRQIAARRIITFMQEQPQVNPDKIGVTGHSTGGALATQVSIDPRISAAVPSMGGAGGLYLEHPVLKGTMRNQGGLSGDDLEILKNTIDGFAYWKKMHAPVLLIGASNDFNAPDWNSIESLKLTDVEKHYITWPNLSHKTRPEVAMAGYLWFEDHLKGAFDFPARPKSELLVKQPDGIPVFRVTAAPTTLKIKRVEVCFTNDRDVKNRVWTTASPVQSQDGTWSIETPVSNLEEPLFAFANVIYDLGSPYDGRSGVAVTSNYVYAWPEELKAANVKSNSK
;
A
#
# COMPACT_ATOMS: atom_id res chain seq x y z
N MET A 1 -51.02 -1.02 47.97
CA MET A 1 -50.65 0.39 47.71
C MET A 1 -49.56 0.42 46.65
N MET A 2 -49.81 1.19 45.60
CA MET A 2 -48.93 1.80 44.57
C MET A 2 -47.89 0.97 43.77
N LYS A 3 -48.09 1.03 42.45
CA LYS A 3 -47.22 0.65 41.32
C LYS A 3 -46.00 1.60 41.18
N PRO A 4 -44.90 1.18 40.53
CA PRO A 4 -43.99 2.08 39.85
C PRO A 4 -44.26 2.14 38.34
N GLY A 5 -43.98 3.31 37.76
CA GLY A 5 -44.45 3.76 36.46
C GLY A 5 -43.62 3.31 35.26
N LEU A 6 -44.31 3.32 34.11
CA LEU A 6 -43.78 3.25 32.75
C LEU A 6 -42.86 4.46 32.48
N LEU A 7 -41.64 4.22 31.98
CA LEU A 7 -40.87 5.19 31.22
C LEU A 7 -40.75 4.65 29.79
N SER A 8 -41.60 5.16 28.89
CA SER A 8 -41.49 4.90 27.45
C SER A 8 -40.38 5.77 26.88
N LEU A 9 -39.25 5.16 26.51
CA LEU A 9 -38.22 5.81 25.69
C LEU A 9 -38.64 5.65 24.22
N VAL A 10 -39.11 6.75 23.61
CA VAL A 10 -39.32 6.84 22.16
C VAL A 10 -37.94 6.94 21.50
N LEU A 11 -37.46 5.84 20.94
CA LEU A 11 -36.33 5.83 20.02
C LEU A 11 -36.79 6.42 18.68
N LEU A 12 -36.64 7.74 18.53
CA LEU A 12 -36.60 8.39 17.23
C LEU A 12 -35.35 7.89 16.50
N SER A 13 -35.53 7.01 15.52
CA SER A 13 -34.51 6.66 14.54
C SER A 13 -34.18 7.92 13.72
N LEU A 14 -33.15 8.66 14.12
CA LEU A 14 -32.46 9.58 13.22
C LEU A 14 -31.76 8.72 12.15
N PRO A 15 -31.90 9.03 10.85
CA PRO A 15 -31.11 8.35 9.84
C PRO A 15 -29.65 8.74 10.10
N VAL A 16 -28.86 7.81 10.61
CA VAL A 16 -27.41 7.88 10.47
C VAL A 16 -27.18 7.76 8.97
N CYS A 17 -26.95 8.89 8.32
CA CYS A 17 -26.44 8.90 6.96
C CYS A 17 -25.09 8.18 7.03
N CYS A 18 -25.07 6.91 6.63
CA CYS A 18 -23.84 6.17 6.40
C CYS A 18 -23.06 6.96 5.36
N TRP A 19 -22.07 7.73 5.81
CA TRP A 19 -20.96 8.09 4.94
C TRP A 19 -20.36 6.76 4.50
N ALA A 20 -20.53 6.42 3.23
CA ALA A 20 -19.73 5.36 2.64
C ALA A 20 -18.27 5.84 2.73
N THR A 21 -17.55 5.39 3.76
CA THR A 21 -16.09 5.49 3.83
C THR A 21 -15.52 4.48 2.83
N GLY A 22 -15.76 4.70 1.54
CA GLY A 22 -14.90 4.15 0.52
C GLY A 22 -13.53 4.79 0.72
N THR A 23 -12.49 3.99 0.90
CA THR A 23 -11.12 4.50 0.84
C THR A 23 -10.95 5.13 -0.54
N PHE A 24 -10.69 6.44 -0.58
CA PHE A 24 -10.32 7.12 -1.82
C PHE A 24 -9.18 6.36 -2.49
N SER A 25 -9.31 6.05 -3.77
CA SER A 25 -8.30 5.34 -4.54
C SER A 25 -8.30 5.82 -5.97
N THR A 26 -7.15 5.72 -6.61
CA THR A 26 -7.00 5.93 -8.04
C THR A 26 -6.20 4.78 -8.63
N ALA A 27 -6.69 4.20 -9.72
CA ALA A 27 -5.95 3.23 -10.52
C ALA A 27 -5.31 3.94 -11.72
N TYR A 28 -4.11 3.50 -12.12
CA TYR A 28 -3.32 4.09 -13.20
C TYR A 28 -3.12 3.08 -14.33
N PHE A 29 -3.26 3.56 -15.56
CA PHE A 29 -3.08 2.78 -16.76
C PHE A 29 -2.20 3.58 -17.71
N GLU A 30 -1.02 3.05 -18.04
CA GLU A 30 -0.13 3.68 -19.02
C GLU A 30 -0.81 3.72 -20.39
N ALA A 31 -0.81 4.88 -21.03
CA ALA A 31 -1.57 5.07 -22.25
C ALA A 31 -0.94 4.32 -23.44
N GLU A 32 0.39 4.15 -23.45
CA GLU A 32 1.11 3.36 -24.45
C GLU A 32 0.74 1.87 -24.43
N ASN A 33 0.13 1.38 -23.35
CA ASN A 33 -0.35 -0.01 -23.21
C ASN A 33 -1.76 -0.20 -23.81
N PHE A 34 -2.10 0.49 -24.89
CA PHE A 34 -3.33 0.23 -25.63
C PHE A 34 -3.29 -1.17 -26.26
N THR A 35 -4.45 -1.78 -26.36
CA THR A 35 -4.67 -3.15 -26.85
C THR A 35 -5.10 -3.23 -28.31
N GLY A 36 -5.40 -2.08 -28.93
CA GLY A 36 -5.69 -1.97 -30.35
C GLY A 36 -5.67 -0.52 -30.82
N GLN A 37 -5.39 -0.30 -32.10
CA GLN A 37 -5.23 1.03 -32.68
C GLN A 37 -5.42 1.02 -34.20
N THR A 38 -5.69 2.19 -34.78
CA THR A 38 -5.76 2.43 -36.23
C THR A 38 -5.20 3.82 -36.58
N GLY A 39 -4.92 4.07 -37.87
CA GLY A 39 -4.67 5.42 -38.37
C GLY A 39 -3.38 6.08 -37.88
N ASP A 40 -2.30 5.31 -37.74
CA ASP A 40 -0.95 5.72 -37.30
C ASP A 40 -0.79 6.09 -35.82
N SER A 41 -1.83 5.87 -34.99
CA SER A 41 -1.65 5.88 -33.53
C SER A 41 -0.59 4.88 -33.08
N LYS A 42 0.33 5.28 -32.21
CA LYS A 42 1.47 4.45 -31.77
C LYS A 42 1.90 4.75 -30.34
N ALA A 43 2.57 3.78 -29.72
CA ALA A 43 3.33 4.01 -28.50
C ALA A 43 4.61 4.76 -28.85
N SER A 44 4.94 5.80 -28.10
CA SER A 44 6.11 6.64 -28.33
C SER A 44 6.81 6.97 -27.03
N SER A 45 8.09 7.31 -27.15
CA SER A 45 8.96 7.69 -26.03
C SER A 45 9.93 8.81 -26.43
N GLU A 46 9.67 9.47 -27.56
CA GLU A 46 10.59 10.41 -28.19
C GLU A 46 10.64 11.74 -27.44
N HIS A 47 9.48 12.27 -27.03
CA HIS A 47 9.39 13.55 -26.33
C HIS A 47 9.40 13.38 -24.81
N PHE A 48 10.59 13.47 -24.23
CA PHE A 48 10.84 13.33 -22.79
C PHE A 48 10.65 14.67 -22.04
N PRO A 49 10.14 14.68 -20.79
CA PRO A 49 9.75 13.55 -19.97
C PRO A 49 8.24 13.29 -20.00
N TYR A 50 7.91 12.06 -19.68
CA TYR A 50 6.57 11.50 -19.46
C TYR A 50 6.68 10.58 -18.23
N ILE A 51 5.57 10.16 -17.65
CA ILE A 51 5.53 9.20 -16.55
C ILE A 51 5.49 7.77 -17.14
N GLY A 52 5.99 6.78 -16.40
CA GLY A 52 5.98 5.39 -16.90
C GLY A 52 7.02 5.14 -18.00
N THR A 53 6.65 4.40 -19.03
CA THR A 53 7.58 3.88 -20.07
C THR A 53 7.47 4.57 -21.43
N GLY A 54 6.38 5.30 -21.67
CA GLY A 54 6.11 6.03 -22.89
C GLY A 54 4.84 6.85 -22.78
N TYR A 55 4.21 7.08 -23.91
CA TYR A 55 2.90 7.70 -24.04
C TYR A 55 2.24 7.22 -25.34
N LEU A 56 0.94 7.43 -25.47
CA LEU A 56 0.22 7.30 -26.74
C LEU A 56 0.44 8.56 -27.57
N GLU A 57 0.98 8.41 -28.78
CA GLU A 57 0.95 9.41 -29.85
C GLU A 57 -0.23 9.08 -30.78
N MET A 58 -1.29 9.88 -30.71
CA MET A 58 -2.51 9.61 -31.47
C MET A 58 -2.34 10.03 -32.94
N GLY A 59 -2.83 9.19 -33.85
CA GLY A 59 -2.77 9.44 -35.29
C GLY A 59 -3.80 10.47 -35.78
N GLY A 60 -3.93 10.59 -37.10
CA GLY A 60 -4.78 11.56 -37.81
C GLY A 60 -6.29 11.30 -37.71
N GLN A 61 -7.10 11.91 -38.59
CA GLN A 61 -8.57 11.78 -38.52
C GLN A 61 -9.03 10.31 -38.54
N ASN A 62 -9.94 9.97 -37.63
CA ASN A 62 -10.46 8.60 -37.43
C ASN A 62 -9.42 7.58 -36.95
N ALA A 63 -8.20 8.01 -36.60
CA ALA A 63 -7.26 7.16 -35.87
C ALA A 63 -7.87 6.79 -34.52
N THR A 64 -7.54 5.59 -34.04
CA THR A 64 -8.09 5.06 -32.79
C THR A 64 -7.02 4.55 -31.86
N ALA A 65 -7.32 4.53 -30.57
CA ALA A 65 -6.56 3.82 -29.55
C ALA A 65 -7.55 3.22 -28.56
N THR A 66 -7.39 1.92 -28.24
CA THR A 66 -8.33 1.13 -27.46
C THR A 66 -7.65 0.39 -26.32
N TRP A 67 -8.14 0.55 -25.09
CA TRP A 67 -7.72 -0.21 -23.91
C TRP A 67 -8.85 -1.13 -23.46
N ASN A 68 -8.63 -2.45 -23.44
CA ASN A 68 -9.64 -3.43 -23.05
C ASN A 68 -9.55 -3.89 -21.58
N ASN A 69 -8.59 -3.34 -20.83
CA ASN A 69 -8.18 -3.78 -19.51
C ASN A 69 -8.37 -2.71 -18.42
N ILE A 70 -9.20 -1.69 -18.68
CA ILE A 70 -9.51 -0.65 -17.69
C ILE A 70 -10.42 -1.27 -16.63
N THR A 71 -9.80 -1.70 -15.54
CA THR A 71 -10.46 -2.52 -14.51
C THR A 71 -10.90 -1.68 -13.33
N VAL A 72 -12.14 -1.89 -12.89
CA VAL A 72 -12.65 -1.34 -11.62
C VAL A 72 -13.23 -2.46 -10.75
N PRO A 73 -13.06 -2.40 -9.41
CA PRO A 73 -13.48 -3.47 -8.52
C PRO A 73 -15.01 -3.59 -8.40
N THR A 74 -15.72 -2.49 -8.64
CA THR A 74 -17.18 -2.39 -8.52
C THR A 74 -17.74 -1.64 -9.71
N ALA A 75 -18.98 -1.94 -10.11
CA ALA A 75 -19.66 -1.12 -11.10
C ALA A 75 -20.04 0.22 -10.45
N GLY A 76 -19.96 1.31 -11.19
CA GLY A 76 -20.26 2.64 -10.67
C GLY A 76 -19.82 3.75 -11.60
N ARG A 77 -20.07 4.99 -11.18
CA ARG A 77 -19.63 6.19 -11.89
C ARG A 77 -18.26 6.65 -11.38
N TYR A 78 -17.31 6.75 -12.29
CA TYR A 78 -15.92 7.12 -12.01
C TYR A 78 -15.53 8.36 -12.81
N THR A 79 -14.49 9.07 -12.35
CA THR A 79 -13.80 10.07 -13.17
C THR A 79 -12.62 9.42 -13.87
N LEU A 80 -12.65 9.41 -15.21
CA LEU A 80 -11.46 9.17 -16.01
C LEU A 80 -10.67 10.46 -16.09
N ILE A 81 -9.36 10.37 -15.85
CA ILE A 81 -8.42 11.47 -15.96
C ILE A 81 -7.43 11.08 -17.06
N PHE A 82 -7.48 11.78 -18.18
CA PHE A 82 -6.51 11.67 -19.25
C PHE A 82 -5.45 12.74 -19.06
N LYS A 83 -4.24 12.32 -18.68
CA LYS A 83 -3.09 13.22 -18.62
C LYS A 83 -2.51 13.34 -20.02
N TYR A 84 -2.62 14.51 -20.63
CA TYR A 84 -2.32 14.68 -22.04
C TYR A 84 -1.51 15.94 -22.33
N ALA A 85 -0.75 15.94 -23.42
CA ALA A 85 -0.14 17.11 -24.02
C ALA A 85 -0.76 17.39 -25.39
N ASN A 86 -0.89 18.67 -25.72
CA ASN A 86 -1.26 19.14 -27.05
C ASN A 86 -0.26 20.24 -27.45
N ASN A 87 0.58 19.93 -28.44
CA ASN A 87 1.65 20.77 -28.93
C ASN A 87 1.22 21.70 -30.09
N THR A 88 -0.06 21.68 -30.47
CA THR A 88 -0.62 22.49 -31.54
C THR A 88 -1.27 23.77 -30.99
N GLU A 89 -1.78 24.61 -31.88
CA GLU A 89 -2.59 25.79 -31.51
C GLU A 89 -4.10 25.51 -31.55
N GLU A 90 -4.51 24.31 -31.97
CA GLU A 90 -5.90 23.90 -32.18
C GLU A 90 -6.32 22.84 -31.14
N ASP A 91 -7.62 22.68 -30.93
CA ASP A 91 -8.15 21.61 -30.06
C ASP A 91 -8.05 20.25 -30.77
N LEU A 92 -7.45 19.26 -30.11
CA LEU A 92 -7.26 17.90 -30.66
C LEU A 92 -8.34 16.95 -30.13
N ALA A 93 -9.60 17.32 -30.33
CA ALA A 93 -10.73 16.62 -29.74
C ALA A 93 -10.83 15.15 -30.20
N CYS A 94 -11.16 14.25 -29.27
CA CYS A 94 -11.40 12.84 -29.57
C CYS A 94 -12.77 12.38 -29.06
N ASP A 95 -13.48 11.60 -29.86
CA ASP A 95 -14.67 10.89 -29.40
C ASP A 95 -14.26 9.75 -28.47
N LEU A 96 -14.83 9.71 -27.27
CA LEU A 96 -14.64 8.63 -26.31
C LEU A 96 -15.81 7.66 -26.40
N LYS A 97 -15.51 6.39 -26.65
CA LYS A 97 -16.44 5.27 -26.39
C LYS A 97 -16.02 4.48 -25.16
N VAL A 98 -17.02 4.06 -24.39
CA VAL A 98 -16.86 3.16 -23.25
C VAL A 98 -17.71 1.92 -23.50
N ASN A 99 -17.10 0.74 -23.50
CA ASN A 99 -17.76 -0.53 -23.78
C ASN A 99 -18.57 -0.51 -25.09
N GLY A 100 -18.04 0.16 -26.11
CA GLY A 100 -18.66 0.33 -27.43
C GLY A 100 -19.71 1.45 -27.52
N ALA A 101 -20.13 2.05 -26.41
CA ALA A 101 -21.07 3.17 -26.39
C ALA A 101 -20.33 4.51 -26.47
N LEU A 102 -20.69 5.37 -27.43
CA LEU A 102 -20.20 6.74 -27.50
C LEU A 102 -20.67 7.53 -26.27
N ILE A 103 -19.72 8.09 -25.53
CA ILE A 103 -20.00 8.93 -24.34
C ILE A 103 -20.12 10.39 -24.77
N ARG A 104 -19.04 10.98 -25.30
CA ARG A 104 -18.97 12.34 -25.85
C ARG A 104 -17.64 12.56 -26.55
N SER A 105 -17.53 13.69 -27.25
CA SER A 105 -16.24 14.23 -27.68
C SER A 105 -15.56 14.93 -26.51
N ILE A 106 -14.29 14.58 -26.24
CA ILE A 106 -13.47 15.18 -25.20
C ILE A 106 -12.58 16.23 -25.86
N PRO A 107 -12.65 17.50 -25.43
CA PRO A 107 -11.71 18.51 -25.88
C PRO A 107 -10.35 18.26 -25.24
N PHE A 108 -9.32 18.28 -26.07
CA PHE A 108 -7.92 18.21 -25.65
C PHE A 108 -7.24 19.50 -26.07
N ARG A 109 -7.62 20.57 -25.36
CA ARG A 109 -7.22 21.94 -25.69
C ARG A 109 -5.71 22.14 -25.59
N PRO A 110 -5.14 23.02 -26.42
CA PRO A 110 -3.75 23.41 -26.30
C PRO A 110 -3.53 24.21 -25.01
N PHE A 111 -2.31 24.19 -24.51
CA PHE A 111 -1.93 25.00 -23.35
C PHE A 111 -2.04 26.50 -23.70
N LEU A 112 -2.89 27.25 -22.98
CA LEU A 112 -3.31 28.62 -23.36
C LEU A 112 -2.15 29.64 -23.52
N GLN A 113 -2.35 30.55 -24.51
CA GLN A 113 -1.44 31.50 -25.18
C GLN A 113 -0.75 32.63 -24.37
N ASN A 114 -0.71 32.65 -23.03
CA ASN A 114 0.11 33.66 -22.28
C ASN A 114 1.62 33.31 -22.27
N TRP A 115 2.06 32.73 -23.38
CA TRP A 115 3.27 31.96 -23.67
C TRP A 115 4.49 32.83 -24.01
N GLU A 116 4.25 34.04 -24.52
CA GLU A 116 5.29 34.98 -24.96
C GLU A 116 6.21 35.43 -23.80
N ASN A 117 5.70 35.50 -22.57
CA ASN A 117 6.46 35.99 -21.41
C ASN A 117 7.35 34.93 -20.75
N ILE A 118 7.02 33.63 -20.87
CA ILE A 118 7.85 32.53 -20.35
C ILE A 118 8.93 32.15 -21.37
N ARG A 119 8.66 32.34 -22.67
CA ARG A 119 9.60 32.12 -23.78
C ARG A 119 10.95 32.81 -23.61
N SER A 120 10.99 34.00 -23.01
CA SER A 120 12.23 34.75 -22.75
C SER A 120 13.03 34.23 -21.56
N GLU A 121 12.42 33.39 -20.71
CA GLU A 121 13.01 32.81 -19.49
C GLU A 121 13.47 31.36 -19.70
N LEU A 122 13.25 30.78 -20.89
CA LEU A 122 13.74 29.45 -21.24
C LEU A 122 15.27 29.44 -21.39
N ALA A 123 15.89 28.31 -21.05
CA ALA A 123 17.34 28.17 -21.14
C ALA A 123 17.80 28.22 -22.60
N THR A 124 18.95 28.82 -22.87
CA THR A 124 19.55 28.86 -24.20
C THR A 124 19.81 27.44 -24.73
N GLY A 125 19.30 27.13 -25.93
CA GLY A 125 19.40 25.79 -26.54
C GLY A 125 18.16 24.91 -26.37
N TYR A 126 17.14 25.36 -25.63
CA TYR A 126 15.86 24.66 -25.55
C TYR A 126 15.12 24.68 -26.90
N ASN A 127 14.85 23.50 -27.47
CA ASN A 127 14.09 23.38 -28.72
C ASN A 127 12.64 23.83 -28.49
N LYS A 128 12.18 24.76 -29.32
CA LYS A 128 10.82 25.30 -29.24
C LYS A 128 9.75 24.25 -29.56
N GLU A 129 10.08 23.26 -30.38
CA GLU A 129 9.15 22.18 -30.74
C GLU A 129 8.88 21.29 -29.52
N ASP A 130 9.91 20.86 -28.78
CA ASP A 130 9.80 20.06 -27.55
C ASP A 130 9.03 20.76 -26.41
N TYR A 131 8.84 22.07 -26.51
CA TYR A 131 8.10 22.84 -25.52
C TYR A 131 6.63 22.44 -25.44
N GLY A 132 5.95 22.29 -26.58
CA GLY A 132 4.53 21.92 -26.61
C GLY A 132 4.30 20.50 -26.08
N TRP A 133 5.25 19.60 -26.34
CA TRP A 133 5.20 18.20 -25.94
C TRP A 133 5.39 17.96 -24.43
N SER A 134 5.91 18.95 -23.71
CA SER A 134 6.14 18.85 -22.27
C SER A 134 5.09 19.59 -21.42
N LYS A 135 4.00 20.05 -22.03
CA LYS A 135 2.89 20.74 -21.35
C LYS A 135 1.69 19.83 -21.24
N TYR A 136 1.60 19.20 -20.09
CA TYR A 136 0.49 18.32 -19.78
C TYR A 136 -0.72 19.09 -19.23
N TRP A 137 -1.88 18.46 -19.30
CA TRP A 137 -3.12 18.86 -18.66
C TRP A 137 -3.89 17.60 -18.29
N ASN A 138 -4.77 17.69 -17.30
CA ASN A 138 -5.74 16.64 -17.03
C ASN A 138 -7.08 16.95 -17.70
N ALA A 139 -7.42 16.23 -18.77
CA ALA A 139 -8.78 16.17 -19.26
C ALA A 139 -9.57 15.18 -18.41
N ARG A 140 -10.76 15.57 -17.93
CA ARG A 140 -11.57 14.75 -17.02
C ARG A 140 -12.91 14.45 -17.66
N VAL A 141 -13.38 13.21 -17.51
CA VAL A 141 -14.72 12.80 -17.95
C VAL A 141 -15.31 11.81 -16.98
N MET A 142 -16.54 12.06 -16.56
CA MET A 142 -17.29 11.12 -15.73
C MET A 142 -17.95 10.08 -16.61
N VAL A 143 -17.76 8.80 -16.28
CA VAL A 143 -18.30 7.67 -17.04
C VAL A 143 -18.78 6.57 -16.10
N ASP A 144 -19.76 5.80 -16.57
CA ASP A 144 -20.24 4.62 -15.87
C ASP A 144 -19.42 3.39 -16.33
N LEU A 145 -18.75 2.72 -15.39
CA LEU A 145 -17.95 1.53 -15.62
C LEU A 145 -18.59 0.30 -14.97
N LYS A 146 -18.40 -0.86 -15.58
CA LYS A 146 -18.82 -2.16 -15.05
C LYS A 146 -17.71 -2.72 -14.14
N ALA A 147 -18.09 -3.52 -13.14
CA ALA A 147 -17.11 -4.26 -12.34
C ALA A 147 -16.27 -5.18 -13.25
N GLY A 148 -14.98 -5.29 -12.97
CA GLY A 148 -14.03 -6.00 -13.82
C GLY A 148 -13.53 -5.10 -14.96
N ALA A 149 -13.17 -5.71 -16.09
CA ALA A 149 -12.56 -5.02 -17.22
C ALA A 149 -13.59 -4.23 -18.06
N ASN A 150 -13.20 -3.04 -18.48
CA ASN A 150 -13.93 -2.17 -19.38
C ASN A 150 -13.08 -1.82 -20.60
N THR A 151 -13.75 -1.56 -21.72
CA THR A 151 -13.10 -1.07 -22.93
C THR A 151 -13.24 0.45 -23.02
N LEU A 152 -12.13 1.16 -23.19
CA LEU A 152 -12.11 2.56 -23.60
C LEU A 152 -11.56 2.64 -25.03
N GLU A 153 -12.22 3.39 -25.91
CA GLU A 153 -11.75 3.68 -27.26
C GLU A 153 -11.79 5.20 -27.47
N LEU A 154 -10.65 5.79 -27.82
CA LEU A 154 -10.57 7.18 -28.30
C LEU A 154 -10.49 7.19 -29.82
N ILE A 155 -11.14 8.18 -30.44
CA ILE A 155 -11.19 8.35 -31.89
C ILE A 155 -10.92 9.81 -32.23
N ALA A 156 -9.84 10.09 -32.96
CA ALA A 156 -9.50 11.45 -33.36
C ALA A 156 -10.57 12.01 -34.33
N THR A 157 -11.07 13.21 -34.04
CA THR A 157 -12.21 13.79 -34.79
C THR A 157 -11.79 14.65 -35.99
N SER A 158 -10.55 15.12 -36.02
CA SER A 158 -10.02 16.01 -37.06
C SER A 158 -8.77 15.45 -37.76
N ASP A 159 -8.45 16.01 -38.92
CA ASP A 159 -7.24 15.69 -39.72
C ASP A 159 -5.93 16.12 -39.05
N LYS A 160 -6.00 16.93 -37.99
CA LYS A 160 -4.88 17.30 -37.13
C LYS A 160 -4.49 16.20 -36.13
N GLY A 161 -5.30 15.15 -36.03
CA GLY A 161 -5.08 14.02 -35.14
C GLY A 161 -5.61 14.21 -33.73
N GLY A 162 -5.15 13.37 -32.80
CA GLY A 162 -5.51 13.43 -31.39
C GLY A 162 -4.36 13.85 -30.47
N PRO A 163 -4.60 13.95 -29.16
CA PRO A 163 -3.60 14.40 -28.20
C PRO A 163 -2.52 13.33 -27.97
N HIS A 164 -1.44 13.72 -27.31
CA HIS A 164 -0.50 12.77 -26.72
C HIS A 164 -0.95 12.46 -25.31
N ILE A 165 -1.21 11.20 -24.98
CA ILE A 165 -1.72 10.81 -23.66
C ILE A 165 -0.61 10.07 -22.97
N ASP A 166 -0.17 10.56 -21.81
CA ASP A 166 0.83 9.91 -20.96
C ASP A 166 0.18 8.73 -20.24
N ASN A 167 -0.85 8.99 -19.43
CA ASN A 167 -1.57 7.94 -18.73
C ASN A 167 -3.06 8.28 -18.53
N ILE A 168 -3.82 7.22 -18.23
CA ILE A 168 -5.23 7.26 -17.88
C ILE A 168 -5.35 6.85 -16.43
N ALA A 169 -5.97 7.71 -15.62
CA ALA A 169 -6.31 7.41 -14.24
C ALA A 169 -7.82 7.21 -14.08
N VAL A 170 -8.21 6.24 -13.24
CA VAL A 170 -9.60 6.00 -12.83
C VAL A 170 -9.72 6.36 -11.37
N SER A 171 -10.29 7.53 -11.09
CA SER A 171 -10.42 8.09 -9.74
C SER A 171 -11.78 7.73 -9.13
N THR A 172 -11.78 7.34 -7.85
CA THR A 172 -13.00 7.11 -7.05
C THR A 172 -13.53 8.38 -6.39
N ALA A 173 -13.14 9.56 -6.87
CA ALA A 173 -13.73 10.82 -6.43
C ALA A 173 -15.26 10.77 -6.55
N ILE A 174 -15.96 11.45 -5.64
CA ILE A 174 -17.42 11.54 -5.65
C ILE A 174 -17.87 12.08 -7.02
N SER A 175 -18.77 11.36 -7.67
CA SER A 175 -19.16 11.58 -9.07
C SER A 175 -20.55 12.20 -9.26
N GLU A 176 -21.28 12.46 -8.18
CA GLU A 176 -22.50 13.27 -8.14
C GLU A 176 -22.59 14.01 -6.79
N PRO A 177 -23.18 15.22 -6.72
CA PRO A 177 -23.27 15.96 -5.47
C PRO A 177 -24.13 15.21 -4.43
N PRO A 178 -23.60 14.83 -3.26
CA PRO A 178 -24.38 14.19 -2.21
C PRO A 178 -25.61 14.99 -1.79
N ALA A 179 -26.73 14.30 -1.61
CA ALA A 179 -27.95 14.90 -1.09
C ALA A 179 -27.85 15.14 0.43
N PRO A 180 -28.51 16.18 0.96
CA PRO A 180 -29.35 17.15 0.23
C PRO A 180 -28.50 18.21 -0.50
N VAL A 181 -28.99 18.63 -1.66
CA VAL A 181 -28.35 19.63 -2.51
C VAL A 181 -28.90 21.03 -2.20
N VAL A 182 -28.00 21.99 -2.02
CA VAL A 182 -28.29 23.42 -1.91
C VAL A 182 -27.61 24.13 -3.08
N ASN A 183 -28.39 24.51 -4.09
CA ASN A 183 -27.85 25.22 -5.25
C ASN A 183 -27.68 26.70 -4.92
N VAL A 184 -26.55 27.30 -5.31
CA VAL A 184 -26.30 28.73 -5.06
C VAL A 184 -27.33 29.64 -5.75
N LYS A 185 -27.92 29.20 -6.87
CA LYS A 185 -28.97 29.93 -7.59
C LYS A 185 -30.25 30.09 -6.78
N ASP A 186 -30.61 29.09 -5.97
CA ASP A 186 -31.79 29.13 -5.09
C ASP A 186 -31.64 30.18 -3.97
N HIS A 187 -30.41 30.64 -3.75
CA HIS A 187 -30.07 31.70 -2.80
C HIS A 187 -29.76 33.05 -3.47
N GLY A 188 -30.06 33.17 -4.76
CA GLY A 188 -29.95 34.42 -5.53
C GLY A 188 -28.63 34.61 -6.28
N ALA A 189 -27.79 33.57 -6.41
CA ALA A 189 -26.60 33.67 -7.23
C ALA A 189 -26.94 33.62 -8.73
N VAL A 190 -26.23 34.41 -9.53
CA VAL A 190 -26.36 34.50 -10.98
C VAL A 190 -24.98 34.29 -11.62
N GLY A 191 -24.85 33.24 -12.44
CA GLY A 191 -23.61 32.85 -13.12
C GLY A 191 -23.34 33.60 -14.43
N ASP A 192 -23.58 34.91 -14.47
CA ASP A 192 -23.48 35.75 -15.68
C ASP A 192 -22.09 36.38 -15.92
N GLY A 193 -21.14 36.17 -15.01
CA GLY A 193 -19.80 36.74 -15.07
C GLY A 193 -19.68 38.20 -14.63
N SER A 194 -20.74 38.78 -14.07
CA SER A 194 -20.78 40.21 -13.67
C SER A 194 -21.44 40.46 -12.31
N THR A 195 -22.46 39.67 -11.96
CA THR A 195 -23.21 39.78 -10.70
C THR A 195 -22.35 39.41 -9.50
N ASP A 196 -22.42 40.21 -8.42
CA ASP A 196 -21.77 39.88 -7.15
C ASP A 196 -22.55 38.82 -6.36
N ASN A 197 -22.01 37.61 -6.36
CA ASN A 197 -22.62 36.44 -5.74
C ASN A 197 -22.19 36.22 -4.28
N THR A 198 -21.37 37.12 -3.70
CA THR A 198 -20.74 36.90 -2.39
C THR A 198 -21.76 36.56 -1.29
N GLU A 199 -22.85 37.33 -1.19
CA GLU A 199 -23.88 37.09 -0.19
C GLU A 199 -24.71 35.84 -0.48
N ALA A 200 -25.04 35.59 -1.74
CA ALA A 200 -25.83 34.43 -2.15
C ALA A 200 -25.10 33.12 -1.87
N ILE A 201 -23.81 33.05 -2.19
CA ILE A 201 -22.94 31.91 -1.91
C ILE A 201 -22.80 31.70 -0.40
N ALA A 202 -22.59 32.77 0.38
CA ALA A 202 -22.53 32.67 1.83
C ALA A 202 -23.84 32.14 2.44
N LYS A 203 -25.00 32.57 1.92
CA LYS A 203 -26.32 32.06 2.33
C LYS A 203 -26.48 30.58 1.99
N ALA A 204 -26.07 30.15 0.79
CA ALA A 204 -26.12 28.75 0.38
C ALA A 204 -25.23 27.86 1.27
N ILE A 205 -23.99 28.29 1.54
CA ILE A 205 -23.09 27.58 2.47
C ILE A 205 -23.68 27.51 3.87
N ALA A 206 -24.26 28.61 4.38
CA ALA A 206 -24.92 28.60 5.67
C ALA A 206 -26.11 27.62 5.71
N ALA A 207 -26.92 27.59 4.66
CA ALA A 207 -28.11 26.74 4.54
C ALA A 207 -27.81 25.25 4.32
N CYS A 208 -26.62 24.90 3.84
CA CYS A 208 -26.22 23.51 3.61
C CYS A 208 -26.24 22.69 4.91
N PRO A 209 -27.05 21.64 5.05
CA PRO A 209 -27.04 20.83 6.25
C PRO A 209 -25.81 19.89 6.28
N PRO A 210 -25.43 19.34 7.45
CA PRO A 210 -24.33 18.38 7.54
C PRO A 210 -24.52 17.19 6.58
N GLY A 211 -23.49 16.88 5.80
CA GLY A 211 -23.49 15.85 4.75
C GLY A 211 -24.08 16.28 3.41
N GLY A 212 -24.64 17.48 3.31
CA GLY A 212 -25.18 18.03 2.08
C GLY A 212 -24.12 18.63 1.15
N SER A 213 -24.58 19.07 -0.02
CA SER A 213 -23.75 19.71 -1.03
C SER A 213 -24.16 21.16 -1.30
N VAL A 214 -23.19 22.04 -1.48
CA VAL A 214 -23.39 23.36 -2.09
C VAL A 214 -22.98 23.26 -3.56
N VAL A 215 -23.92 23.47 -4.47
CA VAL A 215 -23.70 23.25 -5.92
C VAL A 215 -23.62 24.57 -6.68
N PHE A 216 -22.57 24.71 -7.50
CA PHE A 216 -22.49 25.66 -8.59
C PHE A 216 -22.77 24.93 -9.91
N ASP A 217 -23.88 25.29 -10.57
CA ASP A 217 -24.14 24.86 -11.95
C ASP A 217 -23.28 25.65 -12.93
N GLU A 218 -23.34 25.32 -14.22
CA GLU A 218 -22.70 26.10 -15.29
C GLU A 218 -22.95 27.62 -15.17
N GLY A 219 -21.90 28.39 -15.50
CA GLY A 219 -21.89 29.85 -15.41
C GLY A 219 -20.62 30.38 -14.76
N VAL A 220 -20.45 31.70 -14.81
CA VAL A 220 -19.33 32.41 -14.18
C VAL A 220 -19.87 33.18 -12.97
N TYR A 221 -19.49 32.77 -11.77
CA TYR A 221 -19.95 33.38 -10.53
C TYR A 221 -18.88 34.30 -9.96
N MET A 222 -19.06 35.61 -10.17
CA MET A 222 -18.17 36.61 -9.56
C MET A 222 -18.44 36.69 -8.06
N THR A 223 -17.40 36.58 -7.23
CA THR A 223 -17.53 36.58 -5.77
C THR A 223 -16.27 37.11 -5.08
N GLY A 224 -16.41 37.68 -3.89
CA GLY A 224 -15.32 37.88 -2.95
C GLY A 224 -14.97 36.59 -2.21
N SER A 225 -14.22 36.69 -1.11
CA SER A 225 -13.77 35.48 -0.37
C SER A 225 -14.92 34.61 0.12
N ILE A 226 -14.80 33.32 -0.15
CA ILE A 226 -15.67 32.26 0.35
C ILE A 226 -15.08 31.68 1.63
N THR A 227 -15.90 31.63 2.68
CA THR A 227 -15.58 30.97 3.94
C THR A 227 -16.24 29.60 3.95
N LEU A 228 -15.41 28.55 4.01
CA LEU A 228 -15.81 27.15 3.99
C LEU A 228 -16.19 26.69 5.39
N LYS A 229 -17.03 25.66 5.48
CA LYS A 229 -17.37 24.97 6.73
C LYS A 229 -17.19 23.45 6.56
N GLY A 230 -17.10 22.72 7.67
CA GLY A 230 -17.02 21.25 7.66
C GLY A 230 -18.34 20.55 7.38
N ASN A 231 -18.28 19.22 7.23
CA ASN A 231 -19.38 18.31 6.94
C ASN A 231 -20.20 18.73 5.71
N MET A 232 -19.54 19.08 4.61
CA MET A 232 -20.21 19.44 3.37
C MET A 232 -19.36 19.12 2.14
N THR A 233 -20.03 19.04 1.00
CA THR A 233 -19.39 19.01 -0.32
C THR A 233 -19.58 20.35 -1.01
N LEU A 234 -18.51 21.00 -1.43
CA LEU A 234 -18.55 22.11 -2.40
C LEU A 234 -18.41 21.52 -3.80
N TRP A 235 -19.51 21.50 -4.55
CA TRP A 235 -19.57 20.94 -5.89
C TRP A 235 -19.55 22.06 -6.95
N ILE A 236 -18.45 22.20 -7.67
CA ILE A 236 -18.27 23.15 -8.77
C ILE A 236 -18.33 22.37 -10.07
N SER A 237 -19.46 22.42 -10.78
CA SER A 237 -19.69 21.61 -11.99
C SER A 237 -18.69 21.92 -13.12
N GLU A 238 -18.47 20.98 -14.05
CA GLU A 238 -17.47 21.05 -15.14
C GLU A 238 -17.39 22.38 -15.91
N ASN A 239 -18.51 23.08 -16.08
CA ASN A 239 -18.59 24.37 -16.80
C ASN A 239 -18.85 25.57 -15.88
N ALA A 240 -18.74 25.39 -14.56
CA ALA A 240 -18.87 26.44 -13.57
C ALA A 240 -17.50 27.05 -13.28
N ILE A 241 -17.43 28.38 -13.30
CA ILE A 241 -16.23 29.14 -12.92
C ILE A 241 -16.58 30.00 -11.71
N VAL A 242 -15.97 29.70 -10.56
CA VAL A 242 -16.06 30.53 -9.37
C VAL A 242 -14.91 31.53 -9.41
N ARG A 243 -15.22 32.79 -9.70
CA ARG A 243 -14.24 33.80 -10.09
C ARG A 243 -14.18 34.96 -9.12
N ASN A 244 -12.97 35.37 -8.77
CA ASN A 244 -12.73 36.55 -7.96
C ASN A 244 -12.86 37.85 -8.78
N PHE A 245 -13.18 38.96 -8.10
CA PHE A 245 -13.11 40.29 -8.70
C PHE A 245 -11.67 40.70 -8.99
N ALA A 246 -11.46 41.36 -10.13
CA ALA A 246 -10.17 41.97 -10.44
C ALA A 246 -9.74 42.95 -9.32
N GLY A 247 -8.44 42.99 -9.01
CA GLY A 247 -7.88 43.91 -8.01
C GLY A 247 -7.93 43.43 -6.55
N ASN A 248 -8.53 42.26 -6.26
CA ASN A 248 -8.53 41.61 -4.93
C ASN A 248 -9.20 42.44 -3.80
N GLU A 249 -10.06 43.40 -4.14
CA GLU A 249 -10.67 44.33 -3.19
C GLU A 249 -11.62 43.65 -2.20
N LYS A 250 -12.32 42.59 -2.64
CA LYS A 250 -13.28 41.81 -1.82
C LYS A 250 -12.67 40.56 -1.19
N ILE A 251 -11.34 40.44 -1.20
CA ILE A 251 -10.65 39.37 -0.49
C ILE A 251 -10.53 39.71 1.00
N LYS A 252 -11.07 38.82 1.83
CA LYS A 252 -10.99 38.89 3.29
C LYS A 252 -9.55 38.71 3.77
N THR A 253 -9.24 39.42 4.85
CA THR A 253 -8.04 39.19 5.66
C THR A 253 -8.48 38.45 6.92
N TYR A 254 -7.90 37.29 7.15
CA TYR A 254 -8.11 36.43 8.31
C TYR A 254 -7.05 36.76 9.37
N SER A 255 -7.39 36.59 10.65
CA SER A 255 -6.54 37.01 11.77
C SER A 255 -5.22 36.23 11.83
N GLU A 256 -4.13 36.92 12.22
CA GLU A 256 -2.78 36.33 12.31
C GLU A 256 -2.71 35.10 13.24
N GLY A 257 -3.56 35.03 14.28
CA GLY A 257 -3.62 33.87 15.19
C GLY A 257 -4.18 32.59 14.57
N SER A 258 -4.73 32.66 13.36
CA SER A 258 -5.20 31.48 12.62
C SER A 258 -4.08 30.82 11.81
N PHE A 259 -2.90 31.45 11.69
CA PHE A 259 -1.81 31.00 10.81
C PHE A 259 -0.47 31.02 11.53
N GLN A 260 0.32 29.98 11.34
CA GLN A 260 1.70 29.96 11.80
C GLN A 260 2.62 30.49 10.69
N GLY A 261 3.59 31.33 11.05
CA GLY A 261 4.57 31.90 10.12
C GLY A 261 4.29 33.33 9.64
N GLY A 262 3.09 33.89 9.85
CA GLY A 262 2.81 35.33 9.70
C GLY A 262 2.79 35.91 8.28
N TYR A 263 2.99 35.10 7.22
CA TYR A 263 3.07 35.58 5.84
C TYR A 263 1.76 35.51 5.04
N ILE A 264 0.82 34.65 5.42
CA ILE A 264 -0.44 34.43 4.69
C ILE A 264 -1.62 34.75 5.57
N THR A 265 -2.38 35.77 5.20
CA THR A 265 -3.60 36.17 5.92
C THR A 265 -4.78 36.36 4.98
N ARG A 266 -4.62 36.18 3.67
CA ARG A 266 -5.64 36.47 2.65
C ARG A 266 -5.86 35.25 1.77
N TYR A 267 -7.12 34.85 1.63
CA TYR A 267 -7.52 33.66 0.85
C TYR A 267 -8.79 33.94 0.07
N PHE A 268 -8.86 33.43 -1.16
CA PHE A 268 -10.12 33.46 -1.92
C PHE A 268 -11.11 32.42 -1.40
N MET A 269 -10.68 31.18 -1.19
CA MET A 269 -11.45 30.16 -0.47
C MET A 269 -10.70 29.71 0.78
N PHE A 270 -11.37 29.74 1.93
CA PHE A 270 -10.72 29.46 3.22
C PHE A 270 -11.59 28.71 4.21
N GLY A 271 -11.01 27.70 4.86
CA GLY A 271 -11.59 27.04 6.04
C GLY A 271 -10.64 27.06 7.24
N ASN A 272 -11.18 27.17 8.45
CA ASN A 272 -10.41 26.96 9.69
C ASN A 272 -11.20 26.01 10.58
N GLN A 273 -10.57 24.96 11.09
CA GLN A 273 -11.22 23.90 11.85
C GLN A 273 -12.40 23.29 11.08
N VAL A 274 -12.17 22.98 9.80
CA VAL A 274 -13.18 22.38 8.93
C VAL A 274 -12.91 20.90 8.74
N ASP A 275 -13.74 20.07 9.38
CA ASP A 275 -13.61 18.62 9.26
C ASP A 275 -14.61 18.04 8.26
N ASN A 276 -14.23 16.98 7.54
CA ASN A 276 -15.09 16.30 6.57
C ASN A 276 -15.57 17.24 5.45
N LEU A 277 -14.62 17.89 4.79
CA LEU A 277 -14.90 18.81 3.67
C LEU A 277 -14.46 18.16 2.35
N THR A 278 -15.34 18.16 1.36
CA THR A 278 -14.99 17.79 -0.02
C THR A 278 -15.16 18.98 -0.96
N ILE A 279 -14.20 19.22 -1.85
CA ILE A 279 -14.30 20.20 -2.95
C ILE A 279 -14.05 19.44 -4.26
N THR A 280 -15.03 19.42 -5.16
CA THR A 280 -14.98 18.62 -6.40
C THR A 280 -15.97 19.14 -7.45
N GLY A 281 -16.11 18.45 -8.58
CA GLY A 281 -17.20 18.65 -9.55
C GLY A 281 -16.75 18.93 -11.00
N GLY A 282 -15.46 19.12 -11.24
CA GLY A 282 -14.88 19.30 -12.57
C GLY A 282 -14.61 20.75 -12.98
N GLY A 283 -15.15 21.74 -12.25
CA GLY A 283 -15.10 23.15 -12.63
C GLY A 283 -13.85 23.90 -12.19
N THR A 284 -13.90 25.23 -12.29
CA THR A 284 -12.74 26.12 -12.15
C THR A 284 -12.86 27.06 -10.96
N ILE A 285 -11.78 27.18 -10.18
CA ILE A 285 -11.54 28.25 -9.22
C ILE A 285 -10.57 29.24 -9.88
N ASP A 286 -11.05 30.45 -10.16
CA ASP A 286 -10.31 31.47 -10.89
C ASP A 286 -10.07 32.70 -10.01
N LEU A 287 -8.83 32.92 -9.58
CA LEU A 287 -8.49 34.09 -8.77
C LEU A 287 -8.43 35.38 -9.62
N ASN A 288 -8.53 35.27 -10.95
CA ASN A 288 -8.67 36.37 -11.89
C ASN A 288 -7.51 37.37 -11.87
N THR A 289 -6.29 36.87 -11.63
CA THR A 289 -5.06 37.68 -11.66
C THR A 289 -4.49 37.71 -13.07
N THR A 290 -4.60 38.86 -13.74
CA THR A 290 -4.13 39.05 -15.12
C THR A 290 -2.73 39.65 -15.24
N GLU A 291 -2.23 40.31 -14.19
CA GLU A 291 -0.87 40.86 -14.14
C GLU A 291 -0.21 40.59 -12.77
N ARG A 292 1.11 40.38 -12.75
CA ARG A 292 1.88 40.35 -11.50
C ARG A 292 1.81 41.74 -10.87
N LEU A 293 0.93 41.93 -9.89
CA LEU A 293 0.76 43.22 -9.20
C LEU A 293 2.14 43.75 -8.73
N PRO A 294 2.68 44.81 -9.36
CA PRO A 294 3.99 45.32 -8.98
C PRO A 294 3.92 45.96 -7.58
N GLY A 295 4.92 45.70 -6.74
CA GLY A 295 5.14 46.49 -5.53
C GLY A 295 4.25 46.21 -4.30
N ARG A 296 3.63 45.03 -4.15
CA ARG A 296 2.98 44.65 -2.88
C ARG A 296 3.82 43.66 -2.07
N SER A 297 4.05 43.97 -0.79
CA SER A 297 4.66 43.05 0.18
C SER A 297 3.91 41.71 0.21
N SER A 298 4.60 40.60 0.45
CA SER A 298 4.03 39.23 0.52
C SER A 298 2.76 39.13 1.39
N THR A 299 2.65 39.95 2.43
CA THR A 299 1.50 40.04 3.35
C THR A 299 0.20 40.57 2.74
N ARG A 300 0.18 40.98 1.46
CA ARG A 300 -0.99 41.62 0.81
C ARG A 300 -1.58 40.84 -0.35
N ARG A 301 -1.01 39.70 -0.74
CA ARG A 301 -1.44 38.91 -1.91
C ARG A 301 -2.24 37.68 -1.46
N PRO A 302 -3.39 37.38 -2.09
CA PRO A 302 -4.22 36.27 -1.64
C PRO A 302 -3.76 34.93 -2.21
N SER A 303 -3.83 33.90 -1.37
CA SER A 303 -3.80 32.51 -1.80
C SER A 303 -5.17 32.10 -2.36
N THR A 304 -5.20 31.13 -3.27
CA THR A 304 -6.46 30.74 -3.94
C THR A 304 -7.31 29.87 -3.03
N LEU A 305 -6.74 28.78 -2.51
CA LEU A 305 -7.41 27.86 -1.60
C LEU A 305 -6.50 27.56 -0.40
N GLY A 306 -7.08 27.52 0.80
CA GLY A 306 -6.38 27.00 1.96
C GLY A 306 -7.31 26.59 3.08
N PHE A 307 -6.80 25.74 3.96
CA PHE A 307 -7.48 25.37 5.19
C PHE A 307 -6.47 25.15 6.31
N VAL A 308 -6.89 25.46 7.53
CA VAL A 308 -6.02 25.38 8.71
C VAL A 308 -6.67 24.59 9.84
N ASN A 309 -5.87 23.86 10.62
CA ASN A 309 -6.32 23.08 11.78
C ASN A 309 -7.51 22.15 11.45
N SER A 310 -7.49 21.56 10.27
CA SER A 310 -8.62 20.83 9.68
C SER A 310 -8.27 19.37 9.52
N ASN A 311 -9.27 18.49 9.51
CA ASN A 311 -9.06 17.06 9.40
C ASN A 311 -10.01 16.42 8.37
N ASN A 312 -9.53 15.44 7.61
CA ASN A 312 -10.33 14.75 6.61
C ASN A 312 -10.88 15.71 5.54
N VAL A 313 -9.97 16.28 4.74
CA VAL A 313 -10.28 17.20 3.65
C VAL A 313 -9.89 16.60 2.31
N THR A 314 -10.82 16.60 1.36
CA THR A 314 -10.65 16.05 0.02
C THR A 314 -10.84 17.14 -1.03
N VAL A 315 -9.85 17.36 -1.89
CA VAL A 315 -9.93 18.30 -3.02
C VAL A 315 -9.59 17.54 -4.29
N THR A 316 -10.59 17.30 -5.14
CA THR A 316 -10.43 16.48 -6.35
C THR A 316 -11.02 17.16 -7.58
N ASN A 317 -10.51 16.86 -8.77
CA ASN A 317 -11.18 17.20 -10.04
C ASN A 317 -11.53 18.69 -10.20
N ILE A 318 -10.59 19.59 -9.89
CA ILE A 318 -10.79 21.05 -10.02
C ILE A 318 -9.59 21.69 -10.73
N ASP A 319 -9.88 22.74 -11.50
CA ASP A 319 -8.86 23.64 -12.04
C ASP A 319 -8.67 24.86 -11.14
N MET A 320 -7.42 25.22 -10.85
CA MET A 320 -7.05 26.45 -10.15
C MET A 320 -6.17 27.30 -11.05
N ILE A 321 -6.68 28.46 -11.48
CA ILE A 321 -6.01 29.31 -12.48
C ILE A 321 -5.87 30.76 -12.01
N HIS A 322 -4.94 31.46 -12.65
CA HIS A 322 -4.65 32.89 -12.44
C HIS A 322 -4.34 33.24 -10.98
N ASN A 323 -3.48 32.43 -10.36
CA ASN A 323 -3.17 32.49 -8.93
C ASN A 323 -2.11 33.58 -8.64
N ASP A 324 -2.35 34.44 -7.64
CA ASP A 324 -1.53 35.62 -7.34
C ASP A 324 -0.39 35.29 -6.36
N PHE A 325 -0.59 34.37 -5.43
CA PHE A 325 0.44 33.98 -4.45
C PHE A 325 0.62 32.46 -4.45
N TRP A 326 0.49 31.81 -3.30
CA TRP A 326 0.48 30.35 -3.21
C TRP A 326 -0.90 29.83 -3.61
N ALA A 327 -0.96 28.89 -4.56
CA ALA A 327 -2.24 28.45 -5.09
C ALA A 327 -3.03 27.63 -4.05
N PHE A 328 -2.41 26.59 -3.48
CA PHE A 328 -3.07 25.72 -2.51
C PHE A 328 -2.25 25.53 -1.25
N VAL A 329 -2.82 25.90 -0.09
CA VAL A 329 -2.16 25.92 1.20
C VAL A 329 -2.97 25.19 2.28
N PRO A 330 -2.85 23.85 2.38
CA PRO A 330 -3.22 23.14 3.59
C PRO A 330 -2.18 23.38 4.70
N GLN A 331 -2.62 23.78 5.88
CA GLN A 331 -1.74 24.05 7.02
C GLN A 331 -2.24 23.42 8.32
N ARG A 332 -1.37 22.83 9.14
CA ARG A 332 -1.71 22.22 10.44
C ARG A 332 -2.88 21.23 10.34
N SER A 333 -3.00 20.54 9.22
CA SER A 333 -4.19 19.77 8.87
C SER A 333 -3.81 18.34 8.49
N ASP A 334 -4.66 17.38 8.83
CA ASP A 334 -4.34 15.96 8.74
C ASP A 334 -5.40 15.20 7.91
N ASN A 335 -5.03 14.03 7.39
CA ASN A 335 -5.90 13.20 6.54
C ASN A 335 -6.38 13.98 5.30
N ILE A 336 -5.44 14.37 4.44
CA ILE A 336 -5.73 15.22 3.28
C ILE A 336 -5.59 14.41 2.00
N THR A 337 -6.59 14.49 1.12
CA THR A 337 -6.56 13.90 -0.22
C THR A 337 -6.63 15.00 -1.28
N ILE A 338 -5.66 15.01 -2.19
CA ILE A 338 -5.58 15.93 -3.33
C ILE A 338 -5.46 15.09 -4.60
N ASP A 339 -6.41 15.19 -5.53
CA ASP A 339 -6.39 14.35 -6.74
C ASP A 339 -6.83 15.08 -8.01
N GLY A 340 -6.09 14.89 -9.11
CA GLY A 340 -6.57 15.26 -10.43
C GLY A 340 -6.67 16.78 -10.65
N LEU A 341 -5.90 17.58 -9.91
CA LEU A 341 -5.93 19.04 -10.02
C LEU A 341 -5.08 19.54 -11.19
N ASN A 342 -5.55 20.61 -11.84
CA ASN A 342 -4.72 21.42 -12.72
C ASN A 342 -4.45 22.76 -12.03
N ILE A 343 -3.18 23.09 -11.81
CA ILE A 343 -2.79 24.31 -11.10
C ILE A 343 -1.88 25.12 -12.01
N PHE A 344 -2.40 26.22 -12.54
CA PHE A 344 -1.73 26.99 -13.59
C PHE A 344 -1.70 28.49 -13.32
N ASN A 345 -0.79 29.18 -14.01
CA ASN A 345 -0.58 30.63 -13.89
C ASN A 345 -0.38 31.05 -12.42
N VAL A 346 0.42 30.28 -11.68
CA VAL A 346 0.74 30.60 -10.29
C VAL A 346 1.94 31.53 -10.23
N ASN A 347 1.81 32.66 -9.55
CA ASN A 347 2.95 33.56 -9.42
C ASN A 347 4.02 33.06 -8.45
N LYS A 348 3.59 32.36 -7.38
CA LYS A 348 4.48 31.77 -6.37
C LYS A 348 4.34 30.25 -6.36
N ASP A 349 4.22 29.65 -5.19
CA ASP A 349 4.25 28.21 -4.96
C ASP A 349 2.94 27.55 -5.44
N GLY A 350 3.04 26.39 -6.07
CA GLY A 350 1.87 25.60 -6.47
C GLY A 350 1.13 25.03 -5.26
N ILE A 351 1.59 23.87 -4.77
CA ILE A 351 1.06 23.24 -3.56
C ILE A 351 2.06 23.42 -2.42
N ALA A 352 1.64 24.11 -1.35
CA ALA A 352 2.44 24.33 -0.16
C ALA A 352 1.77 23.66 1.05
N THR A 353 2.18 22.43 1.38
CA THR A 353 1.75 21.74 2.60
C THR A 353 2.56 22.24 3.80
N ILE A 354 1.90 22.54 4.91
CA ILE A 354 2.57 23.20 6.04
C ILE A 354 2.16 22.53 7.34
N ASP A 355 3.09 21.87 8.02
CA ASP A 355 2.82 21.20 9.29
C ASP A 355 1.64 20.19 9.19
N CYS A 356 1.63 19.31 8.20
CA CYS A 356 0.50 18.41 7.88
C CYS A 356 0.91 16.93 7.94
N HIS A 357 0.00 16.06 8.41
CA HIS A 357 0.19 14.61 8.46
C HIS A 357 -0.80 13.86 7.58
N ASP A 358 -0.45 12.64 7.15
CA ASP A 358 -1.33 11.74 6.38
C ASP A 358 -1.89 12.40 5.11
N ILE A 359 -1.00 12.74 4.18
CA ILE A 359 -1.33 13.49 2.96
C ILE A 359 -1.14 12.60 1.74
N THR A 360 -2.16 12.54 0.88
CA THR A 360 -2.07 11.91 -0.44
C THR A 360 -2.27 12.97 -1.53
N ILE A 361 -1.30 13.09 -2.45
CA ILE A 361 -1.36 13.98 -3.61
C ILE A 361 -1.17 13.15 -4.88
N THR A 362 -2.19 13.10 -5.73
CA THR A 362 -2.18 12.26 -6.92
C THR A 362 -2.67 12.97 -8.17
N ASN A 363 -2.17 12.55 -9.34
CA ASN A 363 -2.71 12.98 -10.64
C ASN A 363 -2.71 14.50 -10.87
N CYS A 364 -1.86 15.29 -10.22
CA CYS A 364 -1.87 16.75 -10.42
C CYS A 364 -0.94 17.17 -11.55
N VAL A 365 -1.32 18.25 -12.23
CA VAL A 365 -0.46 18.96 -13.18
C VAL A 365 -0.26 20.39 -12.69
N ILE A 366 1.00 20.82 -12.59
CA ILE A 366 1.38 22.07 -11.92
C ILE A 366 2.30 22.90 -12.83
N SER A 367 2.02 24.19 -12.91
CA SER A 367 2.93 25.20 -13.45
C SER A 367 2.98 26.42 -12.52
N SER A 368 4.16 26.77 -12.05
CA SER A 368 4.34 27.76 -11.00
C SER A 368 5.50 28.73 -11.25
N GLY A 369 5.41 29.93 -10.69
CA GLY A 369 6.46 30.95 -10.75
C GLY A 369 7.49 30.85 -9.63
N ASP A 370 7.20 30.05 -8.61
CA ASP A 370 8.11 29.60 -7.54
C ASP A 370 8.02 28.07 -7.46
N ASP A 371 8.30 27.43 -6.32
CA ASP A 371 8.29 25.96 -6.24
C ASP A 371 6.95 25.33 -6.67
N ALA A 372 6.99 24.24 -7.43
CA ALA A 372 5.76 23.56 -7.85
C ALA A 372 5.10 22.83 -6.68
N MET A 373 5.91 22.11 -5.89
CA MET A 373 5.49 21.46 -4.65
C MET A 373 6.50 21.74 -3.54
N VAL A 374 6.00 22.24 -2.41
CA VAL A 374 6.85 22.68 -1.32
C VAL A 374 6.26 22.40 0.07
N PRO A 375 6.58 21.24 0.67
CA PRO A 375 6.28 21.04 2.07
C PRO A 375 7.19 21.90 2.97
N LYS A 376 6.55 22.52 3.97
CA LYS A 376 7.17 23.44 4.94
C LYS A 376 6.80 23.04 6.36
N SER A 377 7.56 23.52 7.33
CA SER A 377 7.20 23.45 8.74
C SER A 377 7.45 24.76 9.47
N TYR A 378 6.41 25.28 10.11
CA TYR A 378 6.50 26.43 11.02
C TYR A 378 6.35 26.03 12.49
N ASP A 379 5.86 24.81 12.75
CA ASP A 379 5.71 24.22 14.09
C ASP A 379 6.78 23.16 14.32
N ALA A 380 7.64 23.40 15.32
CA ALA A 380 8.68 22.45 15.71
C ALA A 380 8.14 21.12 16.27
N SER A 381 6.86 21.07 16.68
CA SER A 381 6.23 19.88 17.23
C SER A 381 5.41 19.06 16.23
N LYS A 382 5.25 19.54 14.99
CA LYS A 382 4.37 18.88 14.01
C LYS A 382 5.09 18.43 12.76
N GLY A 383 5.67 19.36 11.99
CA GLY A 383 6.39 18.99 10.77
C GLY A 383 5.51 18.33 9.70
N ILE A 384 6.14 17.62 8.75
CA ILE A 384 5.47 16.85 7.71
C ILE A 384 5.72 15.38 7.99
N ASP A 385 4.67 14.57 8.03
CA ASP A 385 4.77 13.12 8.26
C ASP A 385 3.77 12.37 7.39
N ASN A 386 4.17 11.20 6.90
CA ASN A 386 3.32 10.33 6.08
C ASN A 386 2.71 11.03 4.84
N MET A 387 3.57 11.59 3.98
CA MET A 387 3.16 12.21 2.70
C MET A 387 3.43 11.27 1.53
N VAL A 388 2.38 10.94 0.78
CA VAL A 388 2.45 10.14 -0.45
C VAL A 388 2.11 11.03 -1.65
N VAL A 389 3.06 11.15 -2.58
CA VAL A 389 2.90 11.90 -3.82
C VAL A 389 3.09 10.96 -5.00
N LYS A 390 2.12 10.90 -5.92
CA LYS A 390 2.18 9.99 -7.06
C LYS A 390 1.56 10.55 -8.34
N ASN A 391 2.16 10.25 -9.49
CA ASN A 391 1.66 10.65 -10.82
C ASN A 391 1.55 12.17 -11.00
N ILE A 392 2.62 12.90 -10.68
CA ILE A 392 2.67 14.36 -10.74
C ILE A 392 3.44 14.83 -11.96
N THR A 393 2.89 15.82 -12.65
CA THR A 393 3.59 16.49 -13.76
C THR A 393 3.82 17.95 -13.42
N VAL A 394 5.09 18.34 -13.37
CA VAL A 394 5.49 19.74 -13.25
C VAL A 394 5.87 20.22 -14.64
N ASN A 395 4.95 20.96 -15.27
CA ASN A 395 5.13 21.49 -16.62
C ASN A 395 6.24 22.55 -16.69
N HIS A 396 6.37 23.35 -15.63
CA HIS A 396 7.38 24.40 -15.49
C HIS A 396 7.41 24.94 -14.06
N THR A 397 8.61 25.27 -13.59
CA THR A 397 8.81 26.13 -12.43
C THR A 397 10.07 26.97 -12.59
N ARG A 398 10.04 28.25 -12.18
CA ARG A 398 11.29 29.04 -12.12
C ARG A 398 12.26 28.55 -11.05
N TRP A 399 11.78 27.76 -10.10
CA TRP A 399 12.53 27.34 -8.92
C TRP A 399 12.51 25.82 -8.81
N LYS A 400 11.94 25.25 -7.75
CA LYS A 400 12.11 23.82 -7.46
C LYS A 400 10.93 23.01 -7.94
N GLY A 401 11.20 21.90 -8.66
CA GLY A 401 10.18 20.92 -9.02
C GLY A 401 9.56 20.31 -7.77
N PHE A 402 10.43 19.85 -6.86
CA PHE A 402 10.08 19.49 -5.50
C PHE A 402 11.04 20.15 -4.51
N LYS A 403 10.50 20.70 -3.40
CA LYS A 403 11.31 21.26 -2.32
C LYS A 403 10.80 20.93 -0.93
N TYR A 404 11.63 20.34 -0.08
CA TYR A 404 11.48 20.52 1.36
C TYR A 404 12.15 21.83 1.75
N GLY A 405 11.39 22.85 2.17
CA GLY A 405 12.02 24.14 2.49
C GLY A 405 11.13 25.38 2.59
N GLY A 406 11.78 26.55 2.64
CA GLY A 406 11.13 27.84 2.92
C GLY A 406 10.96 28.11 4.43
N SER A 407 10.56 27.09 5.19
CA SER A 407 10.71 27.03 6.64
C SER A 407 10.78 25.56 7.07
N THR A 408 11.70 25.24 7.96
CA THR A 408 12.07 23.87 8.34
C THR A 408 12.23 23.81 9.85
N LYS A 409 11.15 24.08 10.60
CA LYS A 409 11.17 24.11 12.06
C LYS A 409 10.83 22.77 12.73
N GLY A 410 9.91 22.02 12.12
CA GLY A 410 9.55 20.66 12.52
C GLY A 410 10.02 19.64 11.48
N ASP A 411 10.11 18.39 11.90
CA ASP A 411 10.73 17.29 11.14
C ASP A 411 9.95 16.92 9.87
N PHE A 412 10.65 16.36 8.89
CA PHE A 412 10.05 15.81 7.66
C PHE A 412 10.32 14.31 7.60
N THR A 413 9.28 13.49 7.74
CA THR A 413 9.44 12.04 7.90
C THR A 413 8.47 11.21 7.04
N ASN A 414 8.85 9.95 6.81
CA ASN A 414 7.98 8.89 6.28
C ASN A 414 7.25 9.29 4.98
N SER A 415 7.96 9.86 4.02
CA SER A 415 7.34 10.41 2.81
C SER A 415 7.87 9.77 1.53
N SER A 416 6.98 9.51 0.58
CA SER A 416 7.32 8.88 -0.70
C SER A 416 6.79 9.69 -1.89
N PHE A 417 7.65 9.85 -2.90
CA PHE A 417 7.41 10.62 -4.11
C PHE A 417 7.68 9.70 -5.30
N GLU A 418 6.62 9.32 -6.02
CA GLU A 418 6.72 8.34 -7.10
C GLU A 418 6.07 8.83 -8.39
N ASP A 419 6.55 8.32 -9.54
CA ASP A 419 5.92 8.55 -10.84
C ASP A 419 5.77 10.05 -11.14
N MET A 420 6.90 10.74 -11.28
CA MET A 420 6.91 12.19 -11.50
C MET A 420 7.64 12.57 -12.78
N ALA A 421 7.06 13.50 -13.54
CA ALA A 421 7.71 14.15 -14.67
C ALA A 421 7.93 15.63 -14.33
N ILE A 422 9.18 16.11 -14.38
CA ILE A 422 9.56 17.48 -14.06
C ILE A 422 10.25 18.11 -15.26
N VAL A 423 9.74 19.25 -15.72
CA VAL A 423 10.31 19.96 -16.87
C VAL A 423 10.59 21.40 -16.50
N HIS A 424 11.76 21.87 -16.91
CA HIS A 424 12.16 23.27 -16.83
C HIS A 424 12.06 23.81 -15.40
N SER A 425 13.07 23.46 -14.60
CA SER A 425 13.19 23.85 -13.20
C SER A 425 14.61 24.26 -12.86
N HIS A 426 14.79 25.19 -11.92
CA HIS A 426 16.10 25.47 -11.34
C HIS A 426 16.66 24.21 -10.68
N SER A 427 15.94 23.57 -9.75
CA SER A 427 16.35 22.24 -9.31
C SER A 427 15.21 21.25 -9.42
N GLY A 428 15.54 20.03 -9.81
CA GLY A 428 14.57 18.94 -9.88
C GLY A 428 14.07 18.62 -8.48
N ILE A 429 14.97 18.15 -7.61
CA ILE A 429 14.71 17.86 -6.20
C ILE A 429 15.65 18.69 -5.32
N ALA A 430 15.07 19.44 -4.39
CA ALA A 430 15.80 20.19 -3.38
C ALA A 430 15.36 19.82 -1.96
N LEU A 431 16.29 19.40 -1.10
CA LEU A 431 16.00 18.99 0.27
C LEU A 431 16.77 19.89 1.25
N TYR A 432 16.05 20.64 2.08
CA TYR A 432 16.64 21.54 3.06
C TYR A 432 16.33 21.10 4.49
N ALA A 433 17.38 20.95 5.31
CA ALA A 433 17.29 20.79 6.76
C ALA A 433 18.06 21.91 7.47
N MET A 434 17.62 23.16 7.29
CA MET A 434 18.39 24.34 7.72
C MET A 434 18.31 24.62 9.22
N SER A 435 17.18 24.31 9.87
CA SER A 435 17.03 24.50 11.32
C SER A 435 17.42 23.27 12.14
N GLY A 436 18.27 22.39 11.58
CA GLY A 436 18.71 21.17 12.24
C GLY A 436 17.60 20.14 12.51
N ILE A 437 16.52 20.19 11.73
CA ILE A 437 15.40 19.23 11.80
C ILE A 437 15.83 17.84 11.33
N ASP A 438 15.09 16.83 11.77
CA ASP A 438 15.21 15.49 11.23
C ASP A 438 14.53 15.45 9.85
N VAL A 439 15.21 14.85 8.89
CA VAL A 439 14.67 14.57 7.55
C VAL A 439 15.00 13.11 7.26
N THR A 440 14.02 12.22 7.45
CA THR A 440 14.29 10.79 7.45
C THR A 440 13.18 9.90 6.89
N ASN A 441 13.57 8.74 6.36
CA ASN A 441 12.70 7.81 5.63
C ASN A 441 11.99 8.52 4.46
N ILE A 442 12.79 9.09 3.56
CA ILE A 442 12.32 9.83 2.39
C ILE A 442 12.67 9.05 1.12
N LYS A 443 11.68 8.81 0.26
CA LYS A 443 11.84 8.00 -0.95
C LYS A 443 11.41 8.76 -2.19
N PHE A 444 12.30 8.83 -3.19
CA PHE A 444 12.04 9.33 -4.53
C PHE A 444 12.21 8.18 -5.51
N ASN A 445 11.16 7.80 -6.24
CA ASN A 445 11.19 6.62 -7.12
C ASN A 445 10.52 6.88 -8.47
N ARG A 446 11.10 6.37 -9.58
CA ARG A 446 10.50 6.49 -10.93
C ARG A 446 10.23 7.96 -11.31
N ILE A 447 11.29 8.77 -11.33
CA ILE A 447 11.22 10.21 -11.62
C ILE A 447 11.98 10.53 -12.90
N LYS A 448 11.35 11.31 -13.78
CA LYS A 448 11.93 11.76 -15.03
C LYS A 448 12.04 13.27 -15.05
N MET A 449 13.25 13.79 -15.25
CA MET A 449 13.50 15.24 -15.22
C MET A 449 14.18 15.71 -16.50
N ASN A 450 13.62 16.71 -17.16
CA ASN A 450 14.23 17.31 -18.35
C ASN A 450 14.48 18.80 -18.15
N TRP A 451 15.61 19.30 -18.62
CA TRP A 451 15.96 20.72 -18.55
C TRP A 451 15.92 21.24 -17.11
N VAL A 452 16.76 20.66 -16.26
CA VAL A 452 16.95 21.11 -14.88
C VAL A 452 18.32 21.77 -14.70
N GLN A 453 18.45 22.84 -13.91
CA GLN A 453 19.77 23.44 -13.67
C GLN A 453 20.63 22.53 -12.82
N THR A 454 20.02 22.01 -11.74
CA THR A 454 20.64 21.10 -10.78
C THR A 454 19.68 19.95 -10.49
N PRO A 455 20.01 18.70 -10.83
CA PRO A 455 19.11 17.57 -10.58
C PRO A 455 18.81 17.37 -9.09
N PHE A 456 19.86 17.31 -8.27
CA PHE A 456 19.77 17.08 -6.83
C PHE A 456 20.49 18.19 -6.05
N PHE A 457 19.77 18.83 -5.15
CA PHE A 457 20.32 19.87 -4.28
C PHE A 457 19.93 19.59 -2.82
N VAL A 458 20.79 18.85 -2.12
CA VAL A 458 20.56 18.30 -0.79
C VAL A 458 21.52 18.96 0.19
N VAL A 459 20.98 19.75 1.12
CA VAL A 459 21.79 20.52 2.07
C VAL A 459 21.21 20.43 3.48
N ARG A 460 22.09 20.16 4.45
CA ARG A 460 21.80 20.19 5.88
C ARG A 460 22.61 21.31 6.54
N ASP A 461 22.03 22.04 7.49
CA ASP A 461 22.78 22.95 8.38
C ASP A 461 22.54 22.63 9.87
N ALA A 462 23.44 23.15 10.71
CA ALA A 462 23.58 22.90 12.15
C ALA A 462 22.56 23.59 13.08
N ALA A 463 21.66 24.44 12.58
CA ALA A 463 21.02 25.44 13.44
C ALA A 463 20.07 24.85 14.52
N ALA A 464 20.00 25.55 15.67
CA ALA A 464 19.17 25.37 16.89
C ALA A 464 19.30 24.10 17.75
N SER A 465 19.49 22.89 17.19
CA SER A 465 19.52 21.66 17.99
C SER A 465 20.77 20.82 17.73
N THR A 466 21.56 20.57 18.77
CA THR A 466 22.70 19.64 18.78
C THR A 466 22.30 18.23 19.27
N THR A 467 21.00 18.01 19.50
CA THR A 467 20.47 16.85 20.23
C THR A 467 19.55 15.93 19.42
N THR A 468 19.23 16.25 18.16
CA THR A 468 18.35 15.45 17.28
C THR A 468 19.11 14.86 16.07
N PRO A 469 18.66 13.71 15.51
CA PRO A 469 19.21 13.17 14.28
C PRO A 469 19.07 14.16 13.11
N GLY A 470 19.97 14.06 12.14
CA GLY A 470 20.06 14.96 11.00
C GLY A 470 19.31 14.48 9.76
N MET A 471 19.71 14.96 8.59
CA MET A 471 19.20 14.45 7.32
C MET A 471 19.79 13.06 7.03
N GLN A 472 18.95 12.01 7.01
CA GLN A 472 19.38 10.63 6.83
C GLN A 472 18.32 9.68 6.27
N ASP A 473 18.71 8.52 5.73
CA ASP A 473 17.79 7.51 5.18
C ASP A 473 16.94 8.08 4.02
N ILE A 474 17.65 8.55 2.99
CA ILE A 474 17.05 9.15 1.79
C ILE A 474 17.42 8.31 0.58
N HIS A 475 16.39 7.90 -0.17
CA HIS A 475 16.52 7.00 -1.31
C HIS A 475 16.09 7.70 -2.58
N PHE A 476 16.98 7.76 -3.56
CA PHE A 476 16.73 8.19 -4.93
C PHE A 476 16.83 6.96 -5.83
N SER A 477 15.73 6.52 -6.44
CA SER A 477 15.68 5.25 -7.18
C SER A 477 14.98 5.37 -8.52
N ASN A 478 15.51 4.69 -9.55
CA ASN A 478 14.92 4.65 -10.89
C ASN A 478 14.65 6.07 -11.45
N ILE A 479 15.68 6.93 -11.41
CA ILE A 479 15.57 8.33 -11.85
C ILE A 479 16.32 8.50 -13.16
N GLU A 480 15.63 9.06 -14.16
CA GLU A 480 16.27 9.49 -15.42
C GLU A 480 16.24 11.01 -15.51
N VAL A 481 17.40 11.61 -15.78
CA VAL A 481 17.52 13.05 -16.00
C VAL A 481 18.16 13.29 -17.35
N ARG A 482 17.62 14.23 -18.12
CA ARG A 482 18.19 14.65 -19.41
C ARG A 482 18.37 16.16 -19.44
N ASN A 483 19.45 16.60 -20.09
CA ASN A 483 19.71 18.00 -20.40
C ASN A 483 19.82 18.87 -19.15
N VAL A 484 20.86 18.66 -18.35
CA VAL A 484 21.12 19.51 -17.19
C VAL A 484 21.78 20.81 -17.68
N TYR A 485 21.07 21.94 -17.60
CA TYR A 485 21.50 23.19 -18.25
C TYR A 485 22.37 24.09 -17.37
N GLY A 486 22.51 23.76 -16.08
CA GLY A 486 23.37 24.44 -15.12
C GLY A 486 24.76 23.84 -15.10
N SER A 487 25.79 24.70 -14.98
CA SER A 487 27.17 24.25 -14.80
C SER A 487 27.50 23.95 -13.34
N GLU A 488 26.60 24.22 -12.41
CA GLU A 488 26.83 24.15 -10.98
C GLU A 488 27.14 22.73 -10.50
N GLY A 489 26.51 21.70 -11.06
CA GLY A 489 26.57 20.31 -10.58
C GLY A 489 25.55 20.02 -9.46
N SER A 490 25.42 18.76 -9.07
CA SER A 490 24.57 18.32 -7.93
C SER A 490 25.31 18.43 -6.60
N SER A 491 24.56 18.66 -5.53
CA SER A 491 25.09 18.80 -4.17
C SER A 491 24.42 17.82 -3.21
N ILE A 492 25.25 17.07 -2.46
CA ILE A 492 24.84 16.26 -1.31
C ILE A 492 25.77 16.63 -0.15
N GLN A 493 25.34 17.58 0.70
CA GLN A 493 26.27 18.15 1.67
C GLN A 493 25.70 18.45 3.06
N GLY A 494 26.44 18.02 4.08
CA GLY A 494 26.36 18.58 5.44
C GLY A 494 27.10 19.91 5.55
N THR A 495 27.24 20.43 6.77
CA THR A 495 28.01 21.64 7.06
C THR A 495 28.98 21.44 8.22
N GLU A 496 30.09 22.18 8.20
CA GLU A 496 30.96 22.36 9.36
C GLU A 496 30.71 23.73 10.01
N LYS A 497 30.59 23.76 11.33
CA LYS A 497 30.46 25.00 12.09
C LYS A 497 31.28 24.95 13.37
N ASN A 498 32.19 25.91 13.54
CA ASN A 498 33.08 26.03 14.70
C ASN A 498 33.86 24.73 15.01
N GLY A 499 34.36 24.03 13.99
CA GLY A 499 35.09 22.77 14.15
C GLY A 499 34.21 21.55 14.44
N THR A 500 32.88 21.68 14.34
CA THR A 500 31.92 20.56 14.46
C THR A 500 31.25 20.29 13.12
N VAL A 501 31.34 19.06 12.65
CA VAL A 501 30.70 18.60 11.41
C VAL A 501 29.27 18.12 11.70
N TYR A 502 28.33 18.54 10.86
CA TYR A 502 26.91 18.14 10.88
C TYR A 502 26.61 17.36 9.61
N PRO A 503 26.90 16.04 9.62
CA PRO A 503 26.91 15.27 8.38
C PRO A 503 25.50 14.96 7.88
N ILE A 504 25.39 14.69 6.59
CA ILE A 504 24.27 13.92 6.03
C ILE A 504 24.62 12.44 6.08
N LYS A 505 23.66 11.55 6.35
CA LYS A 505 23.91 10.11 6.50
C LYS A 505 23.01 9.26 5.61
N ASP A 506 23.46 8.06 5.23
CA ASP A 506 22.59 7.04 4.64
C ASP A 506 21.79 7.54 3.43
N ILE A 507 22.51 7.99 2.39
CA ILE A 507 21.92 8.51 1.15
C ILE A 507 22.19 7.52 0.02
N TYR A 508 21.11 7.03 -0.59
CA TYR A 508 21.17 5.95 -1.56
C TYR A 508 20.69 6.44 -2.91
N PHE A 509 21.50 6.22 -3.95
CA PHE A 509 21.14 6.41 -5.35
C PHE A 509 21.16 5.04 -6.03
N THR A 510 20.02 4.56 -6.53
CA THR A 510 19.89 3.24 -7.17
C THR A 510 19.24 3.37 -8.54
N ASN A 511 19.89 2.89 -9.61
CA ASN A 511 19.40 3.03 -10.99
C ASN A 511 19.12 4.51 -11.35
N VAL A 512 20.12 5.37 -11.17
CA VAL A 512 20.00 6.81 -11.48
C VAL A 512 20.86 7.12 -12.69
N ASP A 513 20.23 7.62 -13.75
CA ASP A 513 20.89 7.93 -15.02
C ASP A 513 20.74 9.41 -15.35
N VAL A 514 21.84 10.16 -15.30
CA VAL A 514 21.84 11.61 -15.56
C VAL A 514 22.63 11.94 -16.82
N LYS A 515 21.90 12.26 -17.88
CA LYS A 515 22.47 12.52 -19.20
C LYS A 515 22.65 13.99 -19.47
N ASN A 516 23.75 14.32 -20.16
CA ASN A 516 24.09 15.66 -20.62
C ASN A 516 24.18 16.67 -19.46
N PHE A 517 25.05 16.42 -18.48
CA PHE A 517 25.51 17.52 -17.61
C PHE A 517 26.15 18.62 -18.45
N LYS A 518 25.80 19.88 -18.19
CA LYS A 518 26.46 21.01 -18.86
C LYS A 518 27.88 21.17 -18.35
N GLY A 519 28.82 20.81 -19.21
CA GLY A 519 30.24 21.00 -18.96
C GLY A 519 30.78 22.32 -19.51
N GLY A 520 32.08 22.33 -19.84
CA GLY A 520 32.78 23.48 -20.41
C GLY A 520 33.45 24.42 -19.41
N VAL A 521 33.41 24.13 -18.10
CA VAL A 521 34.23 24.84 -17.11
C VAL A 521 35.70 24.52 -17.37
N LYS A 522 36.56 25.54 -17.43
CA LYS A 522 37.96 25.44 -17.88
C LYS A 522 38.98 25.28 -16.77
N GLU A 523 38.63 25.69 -15.56
CA GLU A 523 39.47 25.60 -14.37
C GLU A 523 38.62 25.07 -13.22
N VAL A 524 39.15 24.12 -12.45
CA VAL A 524 38.46 23.55 -11.29
C VAL A 524 38.25 24.66 -10.24
N PRO A 525 37.00 25.00 -9.88
CA PRO A 525 36.73 25.98 -8.83
C PRO A 525 37.39 25.55 -7.51
N GLY A 526 37.77 26.54 -6.68
CA GLY A 526 38.26 26.27 -5.33
C GLY A 526 37.18 25.65 -4.43
N THR A 527 37.59 25.17 -3.25
CA THR A 527 36.68 24.57 -2.26
C THR A 527 35.49 25.50 -1.96
N PRO A 528 34.24 25.05 -2.18
CA PRO A 528 33.04 25.80 -1.83
C PRO A 528 33.04 26.16 -0.35
N ARG A 529 32.60 27.38 -0.01
CA ARG A 529 32.48 27.78 1.39
C ARG A 529 31.48 26.91 2.17
N GLU A 530 31.65 26.84 3.49
CA GLU A 530 30.58 26.39 4.38
C GLU A 530 29.33 27.25 4.22
N PHE A 531 28.16 26.67 4.49
CA PHE A 531 26.90 27.41 4.38
C PHE A 531 26.94 28.63 5.31
N PRO A 532 26.91 29.87 4.77
CA PRO A 532 27.13 31.08 5.57
C PRO A 532 25.88 31.48 6.39
N GLY A 533 24.83 30.67 6.41
CA GLY A 533 23.49 31.04 6.85
C GLY A 533 22.71 31.80 5.78
N GLY A 534 21.43 32.07 6.06
CA GLY A 534 20.51 32.72 5.11
C GLY A 534 19.66 31.70 4.35
N TYR A 535 19.31 32.02 3.10
CA TYR A 535 18.46 31.15 2.28
C TYR A 535 19.33 30.18 1.44
N PRO A 536 19.16 28.85 1.55
CA PRO A 536 20.05 27.87 0.94
C PRO A 536 19.79 27.71 -0.55
N GLU A 537 20.66 28.28 -1.37
CA GLU A 537 20.58 28.20 -2.83
C GLU A 537 21.95 27.91 -3.44
N THR A 538 21.97 27.33 -4.64
CA THR A 538 23.21 27.01 -5.38
C THR A 538 24.11 28.25 -5.54
N THR A 539 23.49 29.42 -5.76
CA THR A 539 24.18 30.72 -5.86
C THR A 539 24.99 31.10 -4.62
N VAL A 540 24.64 30.57 -3.45
CA VAL A 540 25.37 30.80 -2.20
C VAL A 540 26.70 30.04 -2.19
N PHE A 541 26.78 28.90 -2.87
CA PHE A 541 27.98 28.07 -2.94
C PHE A 541 28.84 28.34 -4.19
N GLY A 542 28.22 28.85 -5.25
CA GLY A 542 28.86 29.02 -6.56
C GLY A 542 28.90 27.70 -7.33
N THR A 543 29.75 27.65 -8.35
CA THR A 543 29.98 26.43 -9.13
C THR A 543 30.78 25.41 -8.32
N PHE A 544 30.27 24.19 -8.16
CA PHE A 544 30.96 23.14 -7.40
C PHE A 544 32.18 22.58 -8.13
N PRO A 545 33.16 22.01 -7.41
CA PRO A 545 34.37 21.42 -8.01
C PRO A 545 34.12 20.09 -8.74
N ALA A 546 32.90 19.53 -8.65
CA ALA A 546 32.43 18.43 -9.49
C ALA A 546 31.47 18.96 -10.56
N TRP A 547 31.49 18.39 -11.77
CA TRP A 547 30.42 18.66 -12.74
C TRP A 547 29.17 17.81 -12.49
N GLY A 548 29.31 16.63 -11.87
CA GLY A 548 28.22 15.71 -11.58
C GLY A 548 27.71 15.83 -10.14
N TYR A 549 28.50 15.34 -9.18
CA TYR A 549 28.12 15.23 -7.76
C TYR A 549 29.24 15.73 -6.85
N TYR A 550 28.97 16.83 -6.14
CA TYR A 550 29.79 17.27 -5.02
C TYR A 550 29.19 16.75 -3.72
N ILE A 551 29.95 15.91 -3.03
CA ILE A 551 29.52 15.23 -1.80
C ILE A 551 30.45 15.69 -0.67
N ARG A 552 29.89 16.32 0.35
CA ARG A 552 30.66 16.87 1.46
C ARG A 552 30.04 16.59 2.82
N HIS A 553 30.86 16.35 3.85
CA HIS A 553 30.39 16.11 5.23
C HIS A 553 29.29 15.05 5.23
N ALA A 554 29.64 13.85 4.75
CA ALA A 554 28.65 12.81 4.52
C ALA A 554 29.13 11.44 5.00
N GLU A 555 28.20 10.62 5.46
CA GLU A 555 28.44 9.26 5.91
C GLU A 555 27.53 8.30 5.15
N ASN A 556 28.10 7.22 4.61
CA ASN A 556 27.37 6.15 3.93
C ASN A 556 26.49 6.66 2.76
N VAL A 557 27.14 7.24 1.75
CA VAL A 557 26.49 7.58 0.47
C VAL A 557 26.77 6.46 -0.54
N VAL A 558 25.74 5.81 -1.06
CA VAL A 558 25.88 4.62 -1.92
C VAL A 558 25.24 4.84 -3.27
N PHE A 559 26.02 4.64 -4.33
CA PHE A 559 25.58 4.70 -5.72
C PHE A 559 25.56 3.29 -6.31
N THR A 560 24.38 2.75 -6.59
CA THR A 560 24.17 1.45 -7.22
C THR A 560 23.61 1.65 -8.62
N ASN A 561 24.34 1.24 -9.65
CA ASN A 561 23.96 1.44 -11.05
C ASN A 561 23.64 2.91 -11.37
N VAL A 562 24.54 3.81 -10.98
CA VAL A 562 24.42 5.24 -11.27
C VAL A 562 25.30 5.59 -12.47
N THR A 563 24.69 6.15 -13.52
CA THR A 563 25.37 6.61 -14.73
C THR A 563 25.23 8.12 -14.89
N HIS A 564 26.26 8.73 -15.45
CA HIS A 564 26.30 10.16 -15.72
C HIS A 564 27.25 10.47 -16.86
N ASP A 565 26.91 11.48 -17.66
CA ASP A 565 27.78 12.02 -18.70
C ASP A 565 27.75 13.54 -18.72
N VAL A 566 28.77 14.15 -19.31
CA VAL A 566 28.97 15.60 -19.39
C VAL A 566 29.27 16.01 -20.82
N SER A 567 28.71 17.15 -21.23
CA SER A 567 28.98 17.74 -22.55
C SER A 567 28.86 19.26 -22.52
N PRO A 568 29.80 20.02 -23.13
CA PRO A 568 31.10 19.56 -23.65
C PRO A 568 32.02 19.09 -22.50
N GLU A 569 33.23 18.62 -22.83
CA GLU A 569 34.24 18.26 -21.82
C GLU A 569 34.45 19.37 -20.78
N ASP A 570 34.58 18.97 -19.51
CA ASP A 570 34.69 19.83 -18.34
C ASP A 570 36.00 19.53 -17.60
N ALA A 571 36.66 20.56 -17.07
CA ALA A 571 37.92 20.40 -16.33
C ALA A 571 37.75 19.72 -14.96
N ARG A 572 36.51 19.64 -14.44
CA ARG A 572 36.17 19.03 -13.16
C ARG A 572 36.02 17.51 -13.26
N GLU A 573 36.09 16.84 -12.12
CA GLU A 573 35.75 15.42 -12.03
C GLU A 573 34.22 15.23 -11.93
N ALA A 574 33.75 14.03 -12.26
CA ALA A 574 32.33 13.70 -12.17
C ALA A 574 31.83 13.69 -10.73
N ILE A 575 32.65 13.18 -9.81
CA ILE A 575 32.36 13.05 -8.40
C ILE A 575 33.54 13.62 -7.62
N VAL A 576 33.27 14.55 -6.71
CA VAL A 576 34.26 15.08 -5.76
C VAL A 576 33.74 14.85 -4.35
N LEU A 577 34.59 14.23 -3.53
CA LEU A 577 34.31 13.87 -2.14
C LEU A 577 35.16 14.72 -1.20
N GLU A 578 34.55 15.29 -0.17
CA GLU A 578 35.24 16.08 0.86
C GLU A 578 34.67 15.74 2.24
N ASP A 579 35.51 15.24 3.15
CA ASP A 579 35.03 14.74 4.46
C ASP A 579 33.85 13.74 4.33
N VAL A 580 34.08 12.68 3.55
CA VAL A 580 33.10 11.63 3.28
C VAL A 580 33.60 10.29 3.78
N THR A 581 32.78 9.58 4.55
CA THR A 581 33.05 8.22 5.01
C THR A 581 32.02 7.25 4.42
N GLY A 582 32.46 6.05 4.02
CA GLY A 582 31.55 5.02 3.52
C GLY A 582 30.93 5.29 2.14
N PHE A 583 31.51 6.17 1.31
CA PHE A 583 31.08 6.31 -0.08
C PHE A 583 31.37 5.03 -0.88
N LYS A 584 30.37 4.54 -1.63
CA LYS A 584 30.51 3.32 -2.45
C LYS A 584 29.83 3.50 -3.79
N THR A 585 30.46 2.98 -4.84
CA THR A 585 29.85 2.76 -6.15
C THR A 585 29.75 1.27 -6.42
N VAL A 586 28.60 0.81 -6.89
CA VAL A 586 28.31 -0.58 -7.24
C VAL A 586 27.78 -0.59 -8.67
N SER A 587 28.48 -1.23 -9.61
CA SER A 587 28.05 -1.35 -11.01
C SER A 587 27.58 -2.77 -11.34
N THR A 588 26.54 -2.89 -12.17
CA THR A 588 25.97 -4.19 -12.60
C THR A 588 26.24 -4.52 -14.08
N LYS A 589 27.25 -3.92 -14.71
CA LYS A 589 27.56 -4.18 -16.14
C LYS A 589 28.76 -5.12 -16.37
N ASN A 590 28.38 -6.34 -16.77
CA ASN A 590 28.99 -7.34 -17.67
C ASN A 590 30.37 -7.95 -17.35
N ASP A 591 30.35 -9.26 -17.06
CA ASP A 591 31.23 -10.22 -17.73
C ASP A 591 30.39 -11.45 -18.16
N ASN A 592 30.27 -11.62 -19.48
CA ASN A 592 29.77 -12.81 -20.13
C ASN A 592 30.89 -13.87 -20.11
N ASP A 593 30.77 -14.91 -19.28
CA ASP A 593 31.30 -16.27 -19.46
C ASP A 593 31.45 -16.98 -18.11
N VAL A 594 30.37 -17.52 -17.54
CA VAL A 594 30.48 -18.76 -16.73
C VAL A 594 29.20 -19.57 -16.88
N THR A 595 29.38 -20.80 -17.30
CA THR A 595 28.36 -21.83 -17.54
C THR A 595 27.59 -22.24 -16.28
N ALA A 596 26.36 -22.71 -16.49
CA ALA A 596 25.32 -23.10 -15.54
C ALA A 596 25.64 -24.26 -14.56
N ALA A 597 26.83 -24.30 -13.95
CA ALA A 597 27.14 -25.24 -12.88
C ALA A 597 27.75 -24.51 -11.70
N GLU A 598 27.13 -24.69 -10.52
CA GLU A 598 27.48 -24.13 -9.21
C GLU A 598 26.89 -22.74 -8.90
N MET A 599 25.57 -22.65 -9.06
CA MET A 599 24.72 -21.64 -8.43
C MET A 599 24.60 -21.89 -6.92
N ASP A 600 25.60 -21.47 -6.13
CA ASP A 600 25.32 -21.07 -4.74
C ASP A 600 24.77 -19.63 -4.74
N ILE A 601 23.51 -19.50 -5.16
CA ILE A 601 22.75 -18.24 -5.18
C ILE A 601 22.38 -17.75 -3.78
N TRP A 602 22.69 -18.50 -2.72
CA TRP A 602 22.29 -18.19 -1.34
C TRP A 602 23.46 -17.64 -0.51
N GLY A 603 24.71 -17.84 -0.95
CA GLY A 603 25.93 -17.41 -0.24
C GLY A 603 26.29 -15.92 -0.27
N LYS A 604 25.50 -15.04 -0.90
CA LYS A 604 25.78 -13.59 -1.02
C LYS A 604 24.77 -12.66 -0.33
N GLY A 605 23.73 -13.22 0.29
CA GLY A 605 22.70 -12.45 1.03
C GLY A 605 21.62 -11.83 0.17
N GLU A 606 21.79 -11.84 -1.15
CA GLU A 606 20.78 -11.46 -2.13
C GLU A 606 20.08 -12.69 -2.68
N VAL A 607 18.74 -12.69 -2.68
CA VAL A 607 17.95 -13.65 -3.46
C VAL A 607 17.83 -13.10 -4.89
N PRO A 608 18.53 -13.67 -5.88
CA PRO A 608 18.60 -13.09 -7.22
C PRO A 608 17.25 -13.21 -7.94
N SER A 609 16.88 -12.14 -8.63
CA SER A 609 15.73 -12.11 -9.53
C SER A 609 15.94 -13.08 -10.70
N ILE A 610 14.97 -13.96 -10.96
CA ILE A 610 14.93 -14.74 -12.20
C ILE A 610 14.36 -13.86 -13.31
N THR A 611 15.09 -13.80 -14.42
CA THR A 611 14.71 -13.09 -15.64
C THR A 611 14.41 -14.01 -16.83
N ASP A 612 14.88 -15.26 -16.80
CA ASP A 612 14.58 -16.28 -17.82
C ASP A 612 13.47 -17.22 -17.31
N PRO A 613 12.34 -17.37 -18.03
CA PRO A 613 11.28 -18.31 -17.67
C PRO A 613 11.76 -19.78 -17.52
N ASN A 614 12.86 -20.18 -18.16
CA ASN A 614 13.41 -21.53 -18.05
C ASN A 614 14.07 -21.82 -16.70
N ASP A 615 14.44 -20.77 -15.95
CA ASP A 615 15.07 -20.89 -14.63
C ASP A 615 14.03 -20.93 -13.48
N VAL A 616 12.74 -20.84 -13.80
CA VAL A 616 11.65 -20.82 -12.82
C VAL A 616 11.55 -22.18 -12.09
N PRO A 617 11.58 -22.21 -10.75
CA PRO A 617 11.44 -23.44 -9.96
C PRO A 617 10.12 -24.15 -10.28
N GLN A 618 10.19 -25.43 -10.62
CA GLN A 618 9.02 -26.24 -10.97
C GLN A 618 8.52 -27.08 -9.78
N THR A 619 9.35 -27.30 -8.77
CA THR A 619 9.04 -28.12 -7.59
C THR A 619 9.34 -27.40 -6.28
N LEU A 620 8.75 -27.92 -5.19
CA LEU A 620 9.03 -27.47 -3.83
C LEU A 620 10.49 -27.69 -3.43
N GLU A 621 11.17 -28.68 -3.99
CA GLU A 621 12.59 -28.90 -3.77
C GLU A 621 13.42 -27.83 -4.48
N ASP A 622 13.08 -27.48 -5.73
CA ASP A 622 13.81 -26.48 -6.52
C ASP A 622 13.82 -25.12 -5.82
N ILE A 623 12.67 -24.72 -5.24
CA ILE A 623 12.51 -23.42 -4.59
C ILE A 623 13.39 -23.28 -3.32
N TRP A 624 13.75 -24.40 -2.66
CA TRP A 624 14.53 -24.44 -1.40
C TRP A 624 15.95 -25.01 -1.55
N SER A 625 16.30 -25.53 -2.73
CA SER A 625 17.51 -26.33 -3.01
C SER A 625 18.86 -25.72 -2.57
N GLY A 626 18.93 -24.40 -2.36
CA GLY A 626 20.13 -23.76 -1.80
C GLY A 626 19.93 -22.99 -0.48
N TYR A 627 18.70 -22.76 -0.01
CA TYR A 627 18.48 -22.26 1.35
C TYR A 627 19.04 -23.26 2.38
N GLU A 628 18.79 -24.55 2.15
CA GLU A 628 19.11 -25.65 3.06
C GLU A 628 20.60 -25.99 3.17
N LYS A 629 21.44 -25.53 2.22
CA LYS A 629 22.86 -25.90 2.18
C LYS A 629 23.77 -24.92 2.91
N SER A 630 23.42 -23.62 2.97
CA SER A 630 24.38 -22.63 3.46
C SER A 630 23.84 -21.23 3.78
N TYR A 631 22.53 -20.93 3.62
CA TYR A 631 22.05 -19.53 3.69
C TYR A 631 22.31 -18.85 5.03
N ASP A 632 21.93 -19.48 6.15
CA ASP A 632 22.14 -18.89 7.47
C ASP A 632 23.64 -18.83 7.85
N ALA A 633 24.46 -19.75 7.33
CA ALA A 633 25.90 -19.76 7.55
C ALA A 633 26.63 -18.62 6.83
N HIS A 634 26.18 -18.26 5.62
CA HIS A 634 26.75 -17.16 4.83
C HIS A 634 26.14 -15.79 5.17
N ASN A 635 24.92 -15.77 5.72
CA ASN A 635 24.16 -14.55 5.98
C ASN A 635 23.80 -14.47 7.46
N PRO A 636 24.75 -14.17 8.36
CA PRO A 636 24.49 -14.15 9.78
C PRO A 636 23.32 -13.22 10.13
N LEU A 637 22.57 -13.57 11.18
CA LEU A 637 21.44 -12.79 11.64
C LEU A 637 21.92 -11.45 12.20
N GLU A 638 21.66 -10.36 11.49
CA GLU A 638 21.75 -9.02 12.06
C GLU A 638 20.49 -8.75 12.89
N ILE A 639 20.66 -8.78 14.21
CA ILE A 639 19.57 -8.66 15.18
C ILE A 639 19.72 -7.34 15.93
N LYS A 640 18.62 -6.60 16.04
CA LYS A 640 18.52 -5.41 16.88
C LYS A 640 17.34 -5.56 17.84
N ILE A 641 17.63 -5.51 19.14
CA ILE A 641 16.61 -5.41 20.18
C ILE A 641 16.40 -3.93 20.46
N HIS A 642 15.23 -3.40 20.07
CA HIS A 642 14.94 -1.97 20.23
C HIS A 642 14.45 -1.61 21.62
N LYS A 643 13.74 -2.53 22.26
CA LYS A 643 13.19 -2.34 23.60
C LYS A 643 13.13 -3.66 24.31
N THR A 644 13.48 -3.65 25.60
CA THR A 644 13.24 -4.74 26.52
C THR A 644 12.49 -4.19 27.72
N TRP A 645 11.41 -4.87 28.12
CA TRP A 645 10.67 -4.57 29.34
C TRP A 645 10.30 -5.86 30.06
N LYS A 646 9.90 -5.70 31.32
CA LYS A 646 9.52 -6.82 32.18
C LYS A 646 8.12 -6.60 32.69
N THR A 647 7.33 -7.65 32.66
CA THR A 647 6.02 -7.66 33.30
C THR A 647 6.17 -7.95 34.80
N ASN A 648 5.16 -7.59 35.58
CA ASN A 648 5.16 -7.82 37.03
C ASN A 648 5.21 -9.31 37.41
N ASP A 649 4.78 -10.20 36.51
CA ASP A 649 4.82 -11.65 36.66
C ASP A 649 6.12 -12.29 36.13
N GLY A 650 7.17 -11.50 35.88
CA GLY A 650 8.52 -12.01 35.61
C GLY A 650 8.72 -12.51 34.17
N ILE A 651 8.03 -11.91 33.19
CA ILE A 651 8.27 -12.20 31.77
C ILE A 651 9.11 -11.08 31.17
N VAL A 652 10.18 -11.46 30.48
CA VAL A 652 10.96 -10.53 29.67
C VAL A 652 10.34 -10.47 28.29
N VAL A 653 10.04 -9.26 27.82
CA VAL A 653 9.54 -9.00 26.47
C VAL A 653 10.53 -8.12 25.74
N ASN A 654 10.82 -8.48 24.49
CA ASN A 654 11.72 -7.77 23.60
C ASN A 654 10.99 -7.41 22.32
N TRP A 655 11.24 -6.22 21.81
CA TRP A 655 10.93 -5.89 20.42
C TRP A 655 12.17 -6.11 19.57
N VAL A 656 12.10 -7.11 18.70
CA VAL A 656 13.24 -7.61 17.91
C VAL A 656 13.03 -7.22 16.45
N GLN A 657 14.05 -6.65 15.85
CA GLN A 657 14.20 -6.51 14.40
C GLN A 657 15.32 -7.43 13.94
N MET A 658 15.11 -8.19 12.87
CA MET A 658 16.14 -9.05 12.28
C MET A 658 16.11 -9.01 10.76
N THR A 659 17.27 -9.23 10.14
CA THR A 659 17.38 -9.30 8.68
C THR A 659 16.82 -10.60 8.13
N VAL A 660 15.90 -10.48 7.16
CA VAL A 660 15.37 -11.59 6.39
C VAL A 660 16.33 -11.97 5.28
N GLY A 661 16.75 -10.99 4.49
CA GLY A 661 17.61 -11.13 3.32
C GLY A 661 17.61 -9.86 2.47
N THR A 662 18.37 -9.83 1.39
CA THR A 662 18.33 -8.77 0.38
C THR A 662 17.52 -9.24 -0.83
N PHE A 663 16.58 -8.43 -1.29
CA PHE A 663 15.75 -8.69 -2.45
C PHE A 663 15.83 -7.49 -3.38
N LEU A 664 16.13 -7.71 -4.67
CA LEU A 664 16.30 -6.65 -5.67
C LEU A 664 17.26 -5.55 -5.19
N GLY A 665 18.38 -5.93 -4.59
CA GLY A 665 19.35 -4.99 -4.01
C GLY A 665 18.93 -4.28 -2.71
N GLU A 666 17.71 -4.44 -2.20
CA GLU A 666 17.25 -3.84 -0.94
C GLU A 666 17.13 -4.85 0.20
N LYS A 667 17.50 -4.43 1.41
CA LYS A 667 17.43 -5.28 2.59
C LYS A 667 16.01 -5.33 3.17
N ALA A 668 15.48 -6.54 3.31
CA ALA A 668 14.26 -6.81 4.05
C ALA A 668 14.58 -7.16 5.51
N VAL A 669 13.81 -6.56 6.44
CA VAL A 669 13.87 -6.80 7.89
C VAL A 669 12.49 -7.16 8.43
N ILE A 670 12.45 -8.13 9.34
CA ILE A 670 11.24 -8.55 10.05
C ILE A 670 11.34 -8.10 11.50
N CYS A 671 10.28 -7.46 11.98
CA CYS A 671 10.12 -7.05 13.37
C CYS A 671 9.08 -7.92 14.08
N GLY A 672 9.20 -8.07 15.39
CA GLY A 672 8.21 -8.80 16.18
C GLY A 672 8.49 -8.79 17.68
N TYR A 673 7.51 -9.30 18.43
CA TYR A 673 7.67 -9.52 19.86
C TYR A 673 8.40 -10.84 20.10
N TRP A 674 9.34 -10.82 21.04
CA TRP A 674 10.03 -12.00 21.59
C TRP A 674 9.89 -12.00 23.11
N ALA A 675 9.18 -12.98 23.68
CA ALA A 675 8.97 -13.06 25.11
C ALA A 675 9.31 -14.44 25.71
N TYR A 676 9.80 -14.42 26.95
CA TYR A 676 10.14 -15.62 27.71
C TYR A 676 10.13 -15.35 29.24
N PRO A 677 9.88 -16.36 30.09
CA PRO A 677 10.05 -16.26 31.54
C PRO A 677 11.48 -15.90 31.95
N GLU A 678 11.62 -14.95 32.87
CA GLU A 678 12.92 -14.53 33.39
C GLU A 678 13.68 -15.69 34.06
N GLY A 679 14.97 -15.81 33.76
CA GLY A 679 15.85 -16.83 34.35
C GLY A 679 15.65 -18.25 33.83
N ALA A 680 14.65 -18.49 32.97
CA ALA A 680 14.40 -19.81 32.40
C ALA A 680 15.47 -20.23 31.38
N LYS A 681 15.67 -21.54 31.25
CA LYS A 681 16.61 -22.19 30.32
C LYS A 681 15.95 -23.41 29.70
N SER A 682 16.36 -23.77 28.48
CA SER A 682 15.86 -24.96 27.77
C SER A 682 14.32 -25.00 27.63
N LEU A 683 13.70 -23.85 27.40
CA LEU A 683 12.28 -23.72 27.13
C LEU A 683 11.94 -24.28 25.74
N PRO A 684 10.80 -24.97 25.58
CA PRO A 684 10.21 -25.11 24.25
C PRO A 684 9.88 -23.72 23.68
N ALA A 685 10.05 -23.55 22.38
CA ALA A 685 9.80 -22.29 21.69
C ALA A 685 8.66 -22.38 20.69
N LEU A 686 7.96 -21.27 20.47
CA LEU A 686 6.86 -21.18 19.51
C LEU A 686 7.02 -19.99 18.58
N LEU A 687 6.94 -20.27 17.28
CA LEU A 687 6.73 -19.26 16.24
C LEU A 687 5.22 -19.11 15.99
N ALA A 688 4.66 -17.97 16.39
CA ALA A 688 3.24 -17.67 16.26
C ALA A 688 2.99 -16.69 15.10
N LEU A 689 2.54 -17.21 13.95
CA LEU A 689 2.41 -16.50 12.69
C LEU A 689 1.05 -15.79 12.54
N SER A 690 1.11 -14.50 12.22
CA SER A 690 -0.06 -13.65 11.96
C SER A 690 -0.76 -13.97 10.64
N GLY A 691 -2.10 -13.87 10.64
CA GLY A 691 -2.95 -13.94 9.44
C GLY A 691 -3.00 -12.65 8.63
N GLY A 692 -3.73 -12.66 7.51
CA GLY A 692 -3.75 -11.67 6.41
C GLY A 692 -3.08 -10.32 6.70
N LYS A 693 -3.90 -9.34 7.10
CA LYS A 693 -3.46 -8.01 7.52
C LYS A 693 -3.35 -7.90 9.07
N GLN A 694 -3.13 -9.01 9.78
CA GLN A 694 -2.97 -8.99 11.24
C GLN A 694 -1.53 -8.61 11.59
N THR A 695 -1.36 -7.82 12.65
CA THR A 695 -0.06 -7.35 13.13
C THR A 695 0.42 -8.13 14.34
N ALA A 696 1.69 -7.92 14.70
CA ALA A 696 2.22 -8.50 15.92
C ALA A 696 1.49 -7.98 17.17
N ALA A 697 1.18 -8.89 18.10
CA ALA A 697 0.51 -8.55 19.35
C ALA A 697 1.30 -9.04 20.57
N GLU A 698 1.57 -8.10 21.48
CA GLU A 698 2.28 -8.38 22.73
C GLU A 698 1.54 -9.43 23.56
N ARG A 699 0.21 -9.33 23.58
CA ARG A 699 -0.67 -10.29 24.25
C ARG A 699 -0.37 -11.74 23.82
N THR A 700 -0.12 -11.99 22.54
CA THR A 700 0.11 -13.35 22.04
C THR A 700 1.38 -13.95 22.64
N VAL A 701 2.49 -13.20 22.66
CA VAL A 701 3.74 -13.72 23.23
C VAL A 701 3.67 -13.86 24.75
N LEU A 702 2.93 -12.97 25.42
CA LEU A 702 2.72 -13.04 26.87
C LEU A 702 1.89 -14.26 27.26
N GLU A 703 0.84 -14.59 26.51
CA GLU A 703 0.01 -15.77 26.78
C GLU A 703 0.84 -17.07 26.71
N TRP A 704 1.78 -17.18 25.77
CA TRP A 704 2.68 -18.33 25.67
C TRP A 704 3.80 -18.32 26.72
N ALA A 705 4.40 -17.15 26.96
CA ALA A 705 5.45 -17.01 27.98
C ALA A 705 4.96 -17.37 29.38
N ARG A 706 3.74 -16.96 29.76
CA ARG A 706 3.08 -17.37 31.02
C ARG A 706 2.92 -18.88 31.17
N ARG A 707 2.94 -19.61 30.05
CA ARG A 707 2.81 -21.07 30.01
C ARG A 707 4.16 -21.77 29.95
N GLY A 708 5.27 -21.06 30.11
CA GLY A 708 6.60 -21.66 30.07
C GLY A 708 7.07 -22.00 28.66
N TYR A 709 6.69 -21.18 27.68
CA TYR A 709 7.31 -21.18 26.34
C TYR A 709 8.15 -19.92 26.16
N ALA A 710 9.16 -20.01 25.30
CA ALA A 710 9.65 -18.81 24.62
C ALA A 710 8.80 -18.59 23.36
N CYS A 711 8.41 -17.37 23.03
CA CYS A 711 7.52 -17.13 21.90
C CYS A 711 7.96 -15.93 21.06
N PHE A 712 8.10 -16.16 19.75
CA PHE A 712 8.27 -15.11 18.75
C PHE A 712 6.97 -14.91 17.97
N HIS A 713 6.51 -13.67 17.87
CA HIS A 713 5.33 -13.31 17.09
C HIS A 713 5.68 -12.19 16.10
N PRO A 714 5.98 -12.51 14.82
CA PRO A 714 6.41 -11.53 13.84
C PRO A 714 5.25 -10.67 13.36
N ASN A 715 5.57 -9.41 13.04
CA ASN A 715 4.69 -8.57 12.26
C ASN A 715 4.99 -8.76 10.77
N ASN A 716 4.10 -9.38 10.01
CA ASN A 716 4.32 -9.58 8.57
C ASN A 716 3.80 -8.41 7.71
N ASP A 717 3.11 -7.44 8.32
CA ASP A 717 2.47 -6.31 7.63
C ASP A 717 3.24 -5.01 7.89
N GLN A 718 3.95 -4.54 6.87
CA GLN A 718 4.74 -3.31 6.94
C GLN A 718 3.87 -2.03 7.02
N THR A 719 2.57 -2.12 6.72
CA THR A 719 1.66 -0.97 6.63
C THR A 719 0.78 -0.74 7.84
N ARG A 720 0.72 -1.69 8.76
CA ARG A 720 -0.20 -1.62 9.89
C ARG A 720 0.50 -1.34 11.20
N THR A 721 -0.12 -0.45 11.96
CA THR A 721 0.30 -0.05 13.28
C THR A 721 0.32 -1.25 14.21
N LEU A 722 1.40 -1.32 14.99
CA LEU A 722 1.65 -2.35 15.97
C LEU A 722 0.67 -2.20 17.14
N SER A 723 0.51 -3.21 17.98
CA SER A 723 -0.36 -3.13 19.16
C SER A 723 0.46 -3.21 20.43
N GLY A 724 0.08 -2.49 21.49
CA GLY A 724 0.76 -2.52 22.79
C GLY A 724 2.04 -1.68 22.81
N ASP A 725 3.03 -2.09 23.61
CA ASP A 725 4.25 -1.30 23.86
C ASP A 725 5.16 -1.12 22.64
N GLY A 726 4.86 -1.82 21.54
CA GLY A 726 5.51 -1.74 20.24
C GLY A 726 4.90 -0.73 19.26
N GLU A 727 3.79 -0.04 19.59
CA GLU A 727 3.14 0.97 18.72
C GLU A 727 4.09 2.04 18.16
N LYS A 728 5.18 2.32 18.88
CA LYS A 728 6.18 3.35 18.52
C LYS A 728 7.54 2.78 18.14
N LEU A 729 7.65 1.46 18.01
CA LEU A 729 8.90 0.79 17.70
C LEU A 729 9.00 0.47 16.20
N PRO A 730 10.23 0.33 15.64
CA PRO A 730 10.41 0.13 14.21
C PRO A 730 9.62 -1.07 13.68
N ASN A 731 8.95 -0.85 12.54
CA ASN A 731 8.11 -1.86 11.93
C ASN A 731 8.91 -2.76 10.97
N THR A 732 8.33 -3.89 10.60
CA THR A 732 8.80 -4.73 9.50
C THR A 732 8.88 -3.92 8.22
N ASN A 733 9.95 -4.10 7.46
CA ASN A 733 10.16 -3.47 6.17
C ASN A 733 10.65 -4.53 5.18
N TRP A 734 9.86 -4.83 4.16
CA TRP A 734 10.19 -5.84 3.17
C TRP A 734 11.15 -5.33 2.07
N GLY A 735 11.64 -4.08 2.15
CA GLY A 735 12.56 -3.50 1.17
C GLY A 735 11.88 -3.27 -0.19
N ALA A 736 12.54 -3.66 -1.27
CA ALA A 736 12.08 -3.48 -2.65
C ALA A 736 10.85 -4.34 -3.01
N ILE A 737 10.52 -5.32 -2.17
CA ILE A 737 9.34 -6.16 -2.36
C ILE A 737 8.22 -5.67 -1.44
N VAL A 738 7.06 -5.33 -2.01
CA VAL A 738 5.92 -4.78 -1.25
C VAL A 738 4.79 -5.80 -1.20
N HIS A 739 4.52 -6.33 -0.01
CA HIS A 739 3.62 -7.47 0.19
C HIS A 739 2.33 -7.13 0.95
N ASN A 740 1.53 -6.23 0.37
CA ASN A 740 0.23 -5.83 0.91
C ASN A 740 -0.91 -6.61 0.24
N GLY A 741 -1.33 -7.73 0.83
CA GLY A 741 -2.71 -8.25 0.76
C GLY A 741 -3.37 -8.49 -0.62
N ALA A 742 -2.84 -9.47 -1.37
CA ALA A 742 -3.48 -10.49 -2.23
C ALA A 742 -4.68 -10.21 -3.20
N LEU A 743 -4.41 -10.48 -4.49
CA LEU A 743 -5.31 -11.13 -5.45
C LEU A 743 -5.25 -12.67 -5.24
N GLY A 744 -6.19 -13.29 -4.51
CA GLY A 744 -6.28 -14.76 -4.33
C GLY A 744 -5.58 -15.36 -3.08
N PRO A 745 -5.75 -16.67 -2.77
CA PRO A 745 -5.25 -17.28 -1.53
C PRO A 745 -3.71 -17.34 -1.41
N TYR A 746 -3.00 -17.33 -2.55
CA TYR A 746 -1.53 -17.43 -2.64
C TYR A 746 -0.87 -16.16 -3.19
N GLY A 747 -1.65 -15.12 -3.52
CA GLY A 747 -1.15 -13.93 -4.23
C GLY A 747 -0.90 -14.16 -5.72
N SER A 748 -0.26 -13.18 -6.36
CA SER A 748 0.15 -13.24 -7.76
C SER A 748 1.47 -14.00 -7.91
N LEU A 749 1.56 -14.89 -8.90
CA LEU A 749 2.84 -15.43 -9.37
C LEU A 749 3.43 -14.58 -10.51
N THR A 750 2.58 -13.75 -11.14
CA THR A 750 2.95 -12.84 -12.22
C THR A 750 3.85 -11.72 -11.70
N PRO A 751 4.91 -11.36 -12.43
CA PRO A 751 5.84 -10.31 -12.05
C PRO A 751 5.14 -8.96 -11.98
N ALA A 752 5.54 -8.15 -11.01
CA ALA A 752 5.16 -6.75 -10.85
C ALA A 752 6.38 -5.97 -10.35
N GLY A 753 6.32 -4.63 -10.34
CA GLY A 753 7.46 -3.78 -9.95
C GLY A 753 7.96 -3.96 -8.50
N ASN A 754 7.33 -4.84 -7.73
CA ASN A 754 7.60 -5.11 -6.32
C ASN A 754 7.62 -6.64 -6.01
N THR A 755 7.79 -7.48 -7.02
CA THR A 755 7.97 -8.94 -6.86
C THR A 755 9.43 -9.33 -7.13
N ILE A 756 9.87 -10.45 -6.57
CA ILE A 756 11.29 -10.86 -6.61
C ILE A 756 11.77 -11.14 -8.04
N ASP A 757 10.96 -11.79 -8.86
CA ASP A 757 11.32 -12.25 -10.21
C ASP A 757 10.65 -11.39 -11.28
N ALA A 758 11.36 -11.20 -12.39
CA ALA A 758 10.88 -10.49 -13.57
C ALA A 758 9.99 -11.35 -14.49
N VAL A 759 9.85 -12.63 -14.17
CA VAL A 759 9.00 -13.61 -14.89
C VAL A 759 7.96 -14.21 -13.95
N LEU A 760 6.97 -14.94 -14.49
CA LEU A 760 6.02 -15.70 -13.67
C LEU A 760 6.80 -16.72 -12.83
N SER A 761 6.66 -16.64 -11.52
CA SER A 761 7.47 -17.45 -10.60
C SER A 761 6.73 -17.67 -9.29
N PRO A 762 6.88 -18.85 -8.66
CA PRO A 762 6.39 -19.05 -7.30
C PRO A 762 7.00 -18.03 -6.32
N ARG A 763 8.24 -17.57 -6.55
CA ARG A 763 8.94 -16.64 -5.65
C ARG A 763 8.30 -15.24 -5.63
N ASN A 764 7.44 -14.91 -6.60
CA ASN A 764 6.65 -13.67 -6.61
C ASN A 764 5.47 -13.70 -5.63
N SER A 765 5.07 -14.89 -5.18
CA SER A 765 4.09 -15.01 -4.11
C SER A 765 4.60 -14.36 -2.83
N TRP A 766 3.75 -13.57 -2.19
CA TRP A 766 4.04 -12.97 -0.88
C TRP A 766 4.23 -14.01 0.24
N TYR A 767 3.92 -15.29 0.01
CA TYR A 767 4.26 -16.37 0.94
C TYR A 767 5.75 -16.68 0.95
N PHE A 768 6.44 -16.61 -0.20
CA PHE A 768 7.83 -17.02 -0.32
C PHE A 768 8.79 -16.23 0.61
N PRO A 769 8.82 -14.88 0.60
CA PRO A 769 9.68 -14.12 1.51
C PRO A 769 9.25 -14.24 2.98
N ARG A 770 7.97 -14.47 3.26
CA ARG A 770 7.48 -14.77 4.62
C ARG A 770 7.93 -16.14 5.13
N GLN A 771 8.09 -17.12 4.25
CA GLN A 771 8.68 -18.40 4.59
C GLN A 771 10.17 -18.25 4.91
N ILE A 772 10.91 -17.42 4.17
CA ILE A 772 12.30 -17.08 4.51
C ILE A 772 12.36 -16.44 5.90
N ALA A 773 11.54 -15.40 6.16
CA ALA A 773 11.49 -14.74 7.46
C ALA A 773 11.18 -15.70 8.61
N ALA A 774 10.23 -16.62 8.42
CA ALA A 774 9.91 -17.64 9.42
C ALA A 774 11.11 -18.56 9.73
N ARG A 775 11.82 -19.04 8.70
CA ARG A 775 13.03 -19.86 8.89
C ARG A 775 14.16 -19.11 9.57
N ARG A 776 14.32 -17.81 9.28
CA ARG A 776 15.26 -16.90 9.96
C ARG A 776 14.92 -16.70 11.43
N ILE A 777 13.62 -16.58 11.76
CA ILE A 777 13.16 -16.51 13.15
C ILE A 777 13.43 -17.83 13.88
N ILE A 778 13.29 -18.98 13.22
CA ILE A 778 13.65 -20.28 13.81
C ILE A 778 15.15 -20.30 14.16
N THR A 779 16.02 -19.82 13.25
CA THR A 779 17.46 -19.67 13.51
C THR A 779 17.70 -18.77 14.71
N PHE A 780 17.06 -17.60 14.77
CA PHE A 780 17.13 -16.69 15.92
C PHE A 780 16.74 -17.40 17.22
N MET A 781 15.62 -18.13 17.24
CA MET A 781 15.14 -18.86 18.42
C MET A 781 16.14 -19.93 18.87
N GLN A 782 16.73 -20.70 17.95
CA GLN A 782 17.73 -21.71 18.28
C GLN A 782 18.99 -21.13 18.93
N GLU A 783 19.38 -19.92 18.55
CA GLU A 783 20.54 -19.21 19.10
C GLU A 783 20.26 -18.60 20.49
N GLN A 784 19.00 -18.54 20.94
CA GLN A 784 18.67 -17.95 22.22
C GLN A 784 19.00 -18.88 23.40
N PRO A 785 19.69 -18.39 24.45
CA PRO A 785 20.11 -19.23 25.59
C PRO A 785 18.95 -19.79 26.41
N GLN A 786 17.75 -19.22 26.26
CA GLN A 786 16.54 -19.66 26.94
C GLN A 786 15.89 -20.86 26.24
N VAL A 787 16.19 -21.10 24.96
CA VAL A 787 15.46 -22.05 24.11
C VAL A 787 16.12 -23.41 24.08
N ASN A 788 15.31 -24.47 24.02
CA ASN A 788 15.73 -25.79 23.62
C ASN A 788 15.57 -25.91 22.09
N PRO A 789 16.67 -26.02 21.32
CA PRO A 789 16.62 -26.00 19.86
C PRO A 789 15.91 -27.21 19.24
N ASP A 790 15.70 -28.29 20.01
CA ASP A 790 15.02 -29.51 19.57
C ASP A 790 13.49 -29.46 19.83
N LYS A 791 12.99 -28.36 20.40
CA LYS A 791 11.59 -28.21 20.86
C LYS A 791 10.96 -26.94 20.33
N ILE A 792 10.92 -26.79 19.01
CA ILE A 792 10.33 -25.62 18.34
C ILE A 792 9.02 -26.01 17.68
N GLY A 793 7.93 -25.34 18.07
CA GLY A 793 6.64 -25.48 17.41
C GLY A 793 6.30 -24.28 16.53
N VAL A 794 5.40 -24.49 15.57
CA VAL A 794 4.83 -23.43 14.73
C VAL A 794 3.32 -23.44 14.77
N THR A 795 2.72 -22.26 14.93
CA THR A 795 1.26 -22.08 14.90
C THR A 795 0.91 -20.82 14.12
N GLY A 796 -0.29 -20.78 13.57
CA GLY A 796 -0.79 -19.56 12.93
C GLY A 796 -2.25 -19.66 12.58
N HIS A 797 -2.90 -18.50 12.41
CA HIS A 797 -4.32 -18.42 12.09
C HIS A 797 -4.55 -17.78 10.72
N SER A 798 -5.57 -18.22 9.99
CA SER A 798 -5.89 -17.72 8.65
C SER A 798 -4.72 -17.94 7.68
N THR A 799 -4.26 -16.92 6.97
CA THR A 799 -3.04 -17.01 6.15
C THR A 799 -1.79 -17.35 6.97
N GLY A 800 -1.77 -17.05 8.27
CA GLY A 800 -0.73 -17.49 9.20
C GLY A 800 -0.79 -19.00 9.40
N GLY A 801 -1.97 -19.62 9.32
CA GLY A 801 -2.14 -21.08 9.31
C GLY A 801 -1.63 -21.70 8.01
N ALA A 802 -1.83 -21.04 6.87
CA ALA A 802 -1.19 -21.43 5.61
C ALA A 802 0.33 -21.35 5.69
N LEU A 803 0.86 -20.27 6.26
CA LEU A 803 2.30 -20.11 6.47
C LEU A 803 2.84 -21.13 7.48
N ALA A 804 2.10 -21.46 8.55
CA ALA A 804 2.48 -22.51 9.51
C ALA A 804 2.55 -23.89 8.86
N THR A 805 1.63 -24.19 7.94
CA THR A 805 1.68 -25.40 7.11
C THR A 805 2.95 -25.39 6.25
N GLN A 806 3.25 -24.27 5.58
CA GLN A 806 4.41 -24.19 4.70
C GLN A 806 5.75 -24.28 5.45
N VAL A 807 5.84 -23.66 6.62
CA VAL A 807 7.07 -23.64 7.44
C VAL A 807 7.28 -24.97 8.17
N SER A 808 6.24 -25.79 8.35
CA SER A 808 6.35 -27.07 9.06
C SER A 808 7.28 -28.10 8.41
N ILE A 809 7.66 -27.91 7.14
CA ILE A 809 8.64 -28.77 6.46
C ILE A 809 10.08 -28.47 6.89
N ASP A 810 10.33 -27.34 7.58
CA ASP A 810 11.65 -27.04 8.12
C ASP A 810 12.03 -28.13 9.15
N PRO A 811 13.19 -28.79 9.00
CA PRO A 811 13.57 -29.95 9.81
C PRO A 811 13.68 -29.66 11.31
N ARG A 812 13.71 -28.39 11.71
CA ARG A 812 13.82 -27.95 13.10
C ARG A 812 12.48 -27.83 13.82
N ILE A 813 11.36 -27.94 13.09
CA ILE A 813 10.02 -27.92 13.69
C ILE A 813 9.68 -29.28 14.28
N SER A 814 9.28 -29.32 15.54
CA SER A 814 8.96 -30.55 16.28
C SER A 814 7.45 -30.78 16.44
N ALA A 815 6.61 -29.75 16.21
CA ALA A 815 5.15 -29.85 16.19
C ALA A 815 4.52 -28.65 15.46
N ALA A 816 3.37 -28.86 14.81
CA ALA A 816 2.67 -27.80 14.08
C ALA A 816 1.17 -27.72 14.41
N VAL A 817 0.64 -26.49 14.53
CA VAL A 817 -0.80 -26.22 14.70
C VAL A 817 -1.28 -25.15 13.70
N PRO A 818 -1.50 -25.51 12.42
CA PRO A 818 -2.17 -24.63 11.47
C PRO A 818 -3.65 -24.43 11.85
N SER A 819 -4.14 -23.19 11.84
CA SER A 819 -5.55 -22.86 12.14
C SER A 819 -6.21 -22.05 11.03
N MET A 820 -7.38 -22.49 10.56
CA MET A 820 -8.22 -21.81 9.56
C MET A 820 -7.47 -21.40 8.28
N GLY A 821 -6.51 -22.22 7.86
CA GLY A 821 -5.67 -21.99 6.68
C GLY A 821 -4.71 -23.16 6.46
N GLY A 822 -4.15 -23.25 5.26
CA GLY A 822 -3.10 -24.22 4.96
C GLY A 822 -3.56 -25.60 4.52
N ALA A 823 -4.86 -25.79 4.24
CA ALA A 823 -5.32 -27.01 3.58
C ALA A 823 -4.64 -27.16 2.19
N GLY A 824 -4.84 -26.18 1.30
CA GLY A 824 -4.43 -26.30 -0.10
C GLY A 824 -5.49 -26.95 -0.98
N GLY A 825 -5.16 -27.17 -2.26
CA GLY A 825 -6.09 -27.75 -3.23
C GLY A 825 -7.32 -26.89 -3.51
N LEU A 826 -7.26 -25.57 -3.29
CA LEU A 826 -8.40 -24.66 -3.44
C LEU A 826 -8.86 -24.50 -4.91
N TYR A 827 -8.14 -25.07 -5.86
CA TYR A 827 -8.51 -25.18 -7.27
C TYR A 827 -9.28 -26.47 -7.60
N LEU A 828 -9.45 -27.39 -6.63
CA LEU A 828 -10.08 -28.68 -6.87
C LEU A 828 -11.59 -28.53 -7.02
N GLU A 829 -12.09 -28.95 -8.18
CA GLU A 829 -13.51 -29.20 -8.41
C GLU A 829 -13.85 -30.63 -7.99
N HIS A 830 -14.91 -30.77 -7.19
CA HIS A 830 -15.46 -32.08 -6.85
C HIS A 830 -16.76 -32.28 -7.64
N PRO A 831 -17.01 -33.47 -8.22
CA PRO A 831 -18.20 -33.72 -9.04
C PRO A 831 -19.52 -33.55 -8.27
N VAL A 832 -19.49 -33.71 -6.94
CA VAL A 832 -20.66 -33.59 -6.07
C VAL A 832 -20.63 -32.33 -5.19
N LEU A 833 -19.46 -31.91 -4.71
CA LEU A 833 -19.36 -30.84 -3.70
C LEU A 833 -19.23 -29.50 -4.40
N LYS A 834 -19.97 -28.51 -3.90
CA LYS A 834 -19.93 -27.14 -4.44
C LYS A 834 -19.21 -26.21 -3.48
N GLY A 835 -18.65 -25.12 -4.02
CA GLY A 835 -18.01 -24.08 -3.21
C GLY A 835 -16.57 -24.37 -2.78
N THR A 836 -16.00 -25.51 -3.16
CA THR A 836 -14.58 -25.87 -2.88
C THR A 836 -13.61 -25.06 -3.73
N MET A 837 -13.99 -24.73 -4.97
CA MET A 837 -13.15 -23.96 -5.87
C MET A 837 -13.04 -22.49 -5.46
N ARG A 838 -11.83 -21.96 -5.59
CA ARG A 838 -11.48 -20.55 -5.46
C ARG A 838 -10.67 -20.14 -6.67
N ASN A 839 -10.93 -18.94 -7.18
CA ASN A 839 -10.12 -18.37 -8.24
C ASN A 839 -8.67 -18.21 -7.78
N GLN A 840 -7.74 -18.84 -8.49
CA GLN A 840 -6.29 -18.76 -8.26
C GLN A 840 -5.67 -17.62 -9.07
N GLY A 841 -6.33 -16.45 -9.12
CA GLY A 841 -5.84 -15.29 -9.85
C GLY A 841 -5.78 -15.45 -11.37
N GLY A 842 -6.60 -16.33 -11.96
CA GLY A 842 -6.62 -16.57 -13.40
C GLY A 842 -5.57 -17.58 -13.92
N LEU A 843 -4.78 -18.21 -13.05
CA LEU A 843 -3.82 -19.25 -13.44
C LEU A 843 -4.52 -20.46 -14.09
N SER A 844 -3.93 -20.97 -15.17
CA SER A 844 -4.41 -22.15 -15.91
C SER A 844 -3.24 -22.87 -16.58
N GLY A 845 -3.46 -24.10 -17.07
CA GLY A 845 -2.42 -24.88 -17.74
C GLY A 845 -1.16 -25.04 -16.88
N ASP A 846 0.00 -24.82 -17.50
CA ASP A 846 1.32 -24.99 -16.87
C ASP A 846 1.55 -24.01 -15.71
N ASP A 847 1.02 -22.78 -15.78
CA ASP A 847 1.15 -21.80 -14.69
C ASP A 847 0.45 -22.24 -13.40
N LEU A 848 -0.69 -22.96 -13.55
CA LEU A 848 -1.37 -23.54 -12.41
C LEU A 848 -0.57 -24.73 -11.85
N GLU A 849 0.07 -25.53 -12.69
CA GLU A 849 0.94 -26.63 -12.23
C GLU A 849 2.13 -26.13 -11.41
N ILE A 850 2.73 -25.00 -11.78
CA ILE A 850 3.78 -24.33 -10.97
C ILE A 850 3.25 -24.05 -9.56
N LEU A 851 2.06 -23.45 -9.42
CA LEU A 851 1.46 -23.19 -8.10
C LEU A 851 1.25 -24.48 -7.29
N LYS A 852 0.72 -25.53 -7.93
CA LYS A 852 0.42 -26.83 -7.29
C LYS A 852 1.66 -27.50 -6.73
N ASN A 853 2.78 -27.39 -7.44
CA ASN A 853 4.00 -28.12 -7.13
C ASN A 853 4.95 -27.35 -6.20
N THR A 854 4.70 -26.06 -5.93
CA THR A 854 5.65 -25.19 -5.20
C THR A 854 5.08 -24.50 -3.96
N ILE A 855 3.90 -23.86 -4.04
CA ILE A 855 3.39 -22.95 -2.98
C ILE A 855 2.06 -23.41 -2.39
N ASP A 856 1.25 -24.15 -3.16
CA ASP A 856 0.01 -24.72 -2.63
C ASP A 856 0.28 -25.65 -1.45
N GLY A 857 -0.60 -25.61 -0.44
CA GLY A 857 -0.49 -26.45 0.75
C GLY A 857 -0.28 -27.93 0.45
N PHE A 858 -0.86 -28.48 -0.63
CA PHE A 858 -0.71 -29.89 -1.00
C PHE A 858 0.74 -30.30 -1.21
N ALA A 859 1.61 -29.42 -1.73
CA ALA A 859 3.03 -29.71 -1.88
C ALA A 859 3.72 -29.89 -0.52
N TYR A 860 3.35 -29.07 0.47
CA TYR A 860 3.95 -29.07 1.80
C TYR A 860 3.44 -30.22 2.67
N TRP A 861 2.15 -30.57 2.58
CA TRP A 861 1.61 -31.73 3.31
C TRP A 861 2.37 -33.01 2.96
N LYS A 862 2.76 -33.21 1.69
CA LYS A 862 3.58 -34.35 1.26
C LYS A 862 4.97 -34.42 1.89
N LYS A 863 5.46 -33.31 2.46
CA LYS A 863 6.83 -33.16 2.99
C LYS A 863 6.88 -32.90 4.49
N MET A 864 5.72 -32.82 5.16
CA MET A 864 5.69 -32.68 6.61
C MET A 864 6.39 -33.86 7.28
N HIS A 865 7.15 -33.55 8.33
CA HIS A 865 7.86 -34.55 9.14
C HIS A 865 7.45 -34.52 10.62
N ALA A 866 6.90 -33.39 11.09
CA ALA A 866 6.47 -33.20 12.47
C ALA A 866 4.97 -33.50 12.69
N PRO A 867 4.56 -33.93 13.90
CA PRO A 867 3.16 -34.07 14.28
C PRO A 867 2.34 -32.78 14.10
N VAL A 868 1.17 -32.90 13.49
CA VAL A 868 0.34 -31.76 13.06
C VAL A 868 -1.12 -31.84 13.54
N LEU A 869 -1.59 -30.75 14.14
CA LEU A 869 -3.00 -30.55 14.47
C LEU A 869 -3.59 -29.44 13.59
N LEU A 870 -4.31 -29.81 12.55
CA LEU A 870 -5.05 -28.87 11.73
C LEU A 870 -6.35 -28.47 12.43
N ILE A 871 -6.50 -27.19 12.72
CA ILE A 871 -7.74 -26.62 13.27
C ILE A 871 -8.54 -25.96 12.14
N GLY A 872 -9.76 -26.44 11.90
CA GLY A 872 -10.66 -25.90 10.89
C GLY A 872 -12.01 -25.45 11.44
N ALA A 873 -12.83 -24.88 10.55
CA ALA A 873 -14.26 -24.71 10.74
C ALA A 873 -14.96 -25.37 9.55
N SER A 874 -16.10 -26.01 9.79
CA SER A 874 -16.77 -26.79 8.75
C SER A 874 -17.17 -25.96 7.52
N ASN A 875 -17.32 -24.64 7.68
CA ASN A 875 -17.74 -23.69 6.65
C ASN A 875 -16.65 -22.62 6.39
N ASP A 876 -15.39 -22.93 6.69
CA ASP A 876 -14.31 -21.96 6.51
C ASP A 876 -14.07 -21.63 5.03
N PHE A 877 -13.89 -20.35 4.72
CA PHE A 877 -13.62 -19.91 3.35
C PHE A 877 -12.15 -20.05 2.94
N ASN A 878 -11.23 -20.23 3.91
CA ASN A 878 -9.78 -20.22 3.71
C ASN A 878 -9.16 -21.62 3.81
N ALA A 879 -9.74 -22.50 4.63
CA ALA A 879 -9.48 -23.93 4.74
C ALA A 879 -10.81 -24.71 4.84
N PRO A 880 -11.56 -24.83 3.73
CA PRO A 880 -12.78 -25.61 3.69
C PRO A 880 -12.55 -27.05 4.17
N ASP A 881 -13.53 -27.65 4.84
CA ASP A 881 -13.37 -28.96 5.51
C ASP A 881 -12.97 -30.08 4.54
N TRP A 882 -13.56 -30.12 3.34
CA TRP A 882 -13.20 -31.08 2.30
C TRP A 882 -11.73 -30.97 1.92
N ASN A 883 -11.25 -29.75 1.66
CA ASN A 883 -9.85 -29.50 1.35
C ASN A 883 -8.94 -29.94 2.50
N SER A 884 -9.28 -29.59 3.75
CA SER A 884 -8.53 -30.02 4.93
C SER A 884 -8.40 -31.54 5.02
N ILE A 885 -9.48 -32.27 4.76
CA ILE A 885 -9.50 -33.74 4.78
C ILE A 885 -8.60 -34.32 3.69
N GLU A 886 -8.67 -33.79 2.46
CA GLU A 886 -7.79 -34.23 1.37
C GLU A 886 -6.32 -33.96 1.68
N SER A 887 -5.99 -32.80 2.23
CA SER A 887 -4.61 -32.45 2.60
C SER A 887 -4.01 -33.40 3.62
N LEU A 888 -4.79 -33.77 4.64
CA LEU A 888 -4.35 -34.70 5.69
C LEU A 888 -4.05 -36.10 5.13
N LYS A 889 -4.61 -36.48 3.99
CA LYS A 889 -4.28 -37.77 3.34
C LYS A 889 -2.89 -37.77 2.72
N LEU A 890 -2.28 -36.61 2.50
CA LEU A 890 -1.01 -36.48 1.78
C LEU A 890 0.23 -36.69 2.64
N THR A 891 0.08 -36.80 3.96
CA THR A 891 1.19 -36.99 4.91
C THR A 891 0.97 -38.23 5.76
N ASP A 892 2.02 -38.88 6.22
CA ASP A 892 1.94 -40.03 7.14
C ASP A 892 2.36 -39.69 8.57
N VAL A 893 2.69 -38.42 8.84
CA VAL A 893 2.97 -37.96 10.22
C VAL A 893 1.73 -38.12 11.10
N GLU A 894 1.95 -38.11 12.41
CA GLU A 894 0.85 -38.01 13.36
C GLU A 894 0.02 -36.76 13.07
N LYS A 895 -1.28 -36.95 12.82
CA LYS A 895 -2.13 -35.89 12.28
C LYS A 895 -3.53 -35.92 12.85
N HIS A 896 -4.00 -34.75 13.27
CA HIS A 896 -5.34 -34.55 13.79
C HIS A 896 -6.03 -33.42 13.03
N TYR A 897 -7.32 -33.59 12.76
CA TYR A 897 -8.19 -32.52 12.31
C TYR A 897 -9.16 -32.22 13.43
N ILE A 898 -9.27 -30.96 13.85
CA ILE A 898 -10.29 -30.56 14.82
C ILE A 898 -11.10 -29.43 14.22
N THR A 899 -12.40 -29.64 14.16
CA THR A 899 -13.32 -28.69 13.53
C THR A 899 -14.63 -28.60 14.28
N TRP A 900 -15.39 -27.56 13.97
CA TRP A 900 -16.68 -27.31 14.56
C TRP A 900 -17.73 -26.96 13.51
N PRO A 901 -18.97 -27.48 13.62
CA PRO A 901 -20.06 -27.18 12.70
C PRO A 901 -20.48 -25.71 12.74
N ASN A 902 -21.02 -25.21 11.62
CA ASN A 902 -21.71 -23.92 11.50
C ASN A 902 -20.86 -22.69 11.86
N LEU A 903 -19.53 -22.81 11.84
CA LEU A 903 -18.61 -21.70 12.00
C LEU A 903 -17.89 -21.43 10.68
N SER A 904 -17.67 -20.16 10.39
CA SER A 904 -16.75 -19.73 9.35
C SER A 904 -15.67 -18.86 10.00
N HIS A 905 -14.40 -19.21 9.76
CA HIS A 905 -13.22 -18.48 10.22
C HIS A 905 -13.14 -18.20 11.72
N LYS A 906 -13.71 -19.09 12.54
CA LYS A 906 -13.76 -18.98 14.01
C LYS A 906 -13.75 -20.36 14.67
N THR A 907 -13.28 -20.45 15.91
CA THR A 907 -13.27 -21.69 16.73
C THR A 907 -14.03 -21.52 18.04
N ARG A 908 -14.38 -22.64 18.67
CA ARG A 908 -14.84 -22.67 20.08
C ARG A 908 -13.67 -22.79 21.06
N PRO A 909 -13.84 -22.41 22.34
CA PRO A 909 -12.79 -22.51 23.35
C PRO A 909 -12.16 -23.89 23.49
N GLU A 910 -12.95 -24.97 23.37
CA GLU A 910 -12.47 -26.36 23.47
C GLU A 910 -11.58 -26.77 22.29
N VAL A 911 -11.82 -26.21 21.10
CA VAL A 911 -10.99 -26.43 19.90
C VAL A 911 -9.69 -25.64 20.01
N ALA A 912 -9.76 -24.37 20.43
CA ALA A 912 -8.57 -23.58 20.66
C ALA A 912 -7.67 -24.18 21.77
N MET A 913 -8.27 -24.84 22.77
CA MET A 913 -7.54 -25.56 23.82
C MET A 913 -6.78 -26.79 23.27
N ALA A 914 -7.30 -27.44 22.24
CA ALA A 914 -6.61 -28.57 21.61
C ALA A 914 -5.27 -28.17 20.99
N GLY A 915 -5.21 -27.01 20.33
CA GLY A 915 -3.95 -26.48 19.80
C GLY A 915 -2.89 -26.22 20.87
N TYR A 916 -3.32 -25.72 22.03
CA TYR A 916 -2.44 -25.57 23.19
C TYR A 916 -1.92 -26.92 23.70
N LEU A 917 -2.82 -27.86 23.95
CA LEU A 917 -2.49 -29.16 24.50
C LEU A 917 -1.66 -30.03 23.54
N TRP A 918 -1.77 -29.79 22.23
CA TRP A 918 -0.90 -30.42 21.23
C TRP A 918 0.57 -30.10 21.49
N PHE A 919 0.89 -28.85 21.81
CA PHE A 919 2.26 -28.45 22.16
C PHE A 919 2.67 -28.90 23.57
N GLU A 920 1.74 -29.02 24.52
CA GLU A 920 2.06 -29.57 25.84
C GLU A 920 2.45 -31.05 25.74
N ASP A 921 1.81 -31.81 24.87
CA ASP A 921 2.19 -33.19 24.57
C ASP A 921 3.54 -33.23 23.82
N HIS A 922 3.59 -32.68 22.61
CA HIS A 922 4.71 -32.92 21.70
C HIS A 922 5.99 -32.14 22.02
N LEU A 923 5.90 -30.97 22.66
CA LEU A 923 7.09 -30.17 23.00
C LEU A 923 7.52 -30.38 24.46
N LYS A 924 6.58 -30.64 25.38
CA LYS A 924 6.90 -30.78 26.81
C LYS A 924 6.77 -32.20 27.35
N GLY A 925 5.95 -33.05 26.74
CA GLY A 925 5.53 -34.33 27.34
C GLY A 925 4.70 -34.15 28.61
N ALA A 926 4.01 -33.00 28.74
CA ALA A 926 3.24 -32.62 29.91
C ALA A 926 1.75 -32.99 29.81
N PHE A 927 1.33 -33.50 28.65
CA PHE A 927 -0.03 -33.92 28.38
C PHE A 927 0.00 -35.18 27.52
N ASP A 928 -1.02 -36.04 27.64
CA ASP A 928 -1.21 -37.22 26.79
C ASP A 928 -2.41 -36.93 25.89
N PHE A 929 -2.15 -36.46 24.67
CA PHE A 929 -3.21 -36.00 23.78
C PHE A 929 -4.05 -37.19 23.30
N PRO A 930 -5.38 -37.20 23.50
CA PRO A 930 -6.17 -38.36 23.12
C PRO A 930 -6.10 -38.63 21.62
N ALA A 931 -5.83 -39.88 21.26
CA ALA A 931 -5.87 -40.32 19.88
C ALA A 931 -7.25 -40.06 19.23
N ARG A 932 -7.27 -40.00 17.90
CA ARG A 932 -8.49 -39.69 17.13
C ARG A 932 -9.62 -40.69 17.40
N PRO A 933 -10.83 -40.25 17.82
CA PRO A 933 -12.00 -41.10 17.94
C PRO A 933 -12.35 -41.78 16.61
N LYS A 934 -12.77 -43.04 16.67
CA LYS A 934 -13.18 -43.81 15.49
C LYS A 934 -14.66 -43.63 15.24
N SER A 935 -15.02 -43.22 14.04
CA SER A 935 -16.41 -43.06 13.59
C SER A 935 -16.71 -43.91 12.37
N GLU A 936 -17.97 -44.33 12.24
CA GLU A 936 -18.52 -45.03 11.09
C GLU A 936 -19.95 -44.53 10.77
N LEU A 937 -20.32 -44.57 9.49
CA LEU A 937 -21.66 -44.25 9.01
C LEU A 937 -22.34 -45.52 8.50
N LEU A 938 -23.30 -46.02 9.25
CA LEU A 938 -24.03 -47.24 8.94
C LEU A 938 -25.25 -46.91 8.08
N VAL A 939 -25.05 -46.81 6.77
CA VAL A 939 -26.07 -46.36 5.80
C VAL A 939 -27.22 -47.35 5.58
N LYS A 940 -26.95 -48.66 5.71
CA LYS A 940 -27.97 -49.71 5.51
C LYS A 940 -28.59 -50.10 6.84
N GLN A 941 -29.75 -49.54 7.14
CA GLN A 941 -30.54 -49.87 8.34
C GLN A 941 -31.90 -50.48 7.99
N PRO A 942 -32.48 -51.33 8.86
CA PRO A 942 -33.80 -51.94 8.62
C PRO A 942 -34.94 -50.95 8.39
N ASP A 943 -34.91 -49.79 9.04
CA ASP A 943 -35.91 -48.73 8.90
C ASP A 943 -35.64 -47.78 7.71
N GLY A 944 -34.42 -47.81 7.17
CA GLY A 944 -33.94 -46.96 6.09
C GLY A 944 -33.37 -45.61 6.56
N ILE A 945 -33.10 -45.42 7.87
CA ILE A 945 -32.52 -44.19 8.42
C ILE A 945 -31.04 -44.46 8.76
N PRO A 946 -30.06 -43.76 8.17
CA PRO A 946 -28.65 -43.98 8.48
C PRO A 946 -28.33 -43.71 9.95
N VAL A 947 -27.39 -44.47 10.51
CA VAL A 947 -26.92 -44.29 11.89
C VAL A 947 -25.43 -43.96 11.87
N PHE A 948 -25.06 -42.86 12.53
CA PHE A 948 -23.67 -42.54 12.81
C PHE A 948 -23.27 -43.13 14.16
N ARG A 949 -22.10 -43.77 14.21
CA ARG A 949 -21.53 -44.34 15.44
C ARG A 949 -20.12 -43.83 15.66
N VAL A 950 -19.78 -43.50 16.90
CA VAL A 950 -18.45 -43.07 17.32
C VAL A 950 -18.00 -43.81 18.57
N THR A 951 -16.72 -44.15 18.60
CA THR A 951 -16.01 -44.73 19.74
C THR A 951 -14.87 -43.80 20.11
N ALA A 952 -14.89 -43.28 21.34
CA ALA A 952 -13.79 -42.50 21.87
C ALA A 952 -12.51 -43.34 21.95
N ALA A 953 -11.35 -42.72 21.74
CA ALA A 953 -10.08 -43.40 21.95
C ALA A 953 -9.84 -43.62 23.45
N PRO A 954 -9.14 -44.71 23.84
CA PRO A 954 -8.69 -44.88 25.22
C PRO A 954 -7.85 -43.68 25.67
N THR A 955 -8.18 -43.11 26.83
CA THR A 955 -7.44 -42.02 27.46
C THR A 955 -7.74 -42.00 28.96
N THR A 956 -6.88 -41.34 29.74
CA THR A 956 -7.10 -41.08 31.17
C THR A 956 -8.12 -39.98 31.42
N LEU A 957 -8.43 -39.16 30.40
CA LEU A 957 -9.38 -38.06 30.52
C LEU A 957 -10.83 -38.57 30.55
N LYS A 958 -11.65 -37.93 31.39
CA LYS A 958 -13.09 -38.23 31.45
C LYS A 958 -13.79 -37.57 30.28
N ILE A 959 -14.69 -38.30 29.61
CA ILE A 959 -15.55 -37.70 28.58
C ILE A 959 -16.60 -36.83 29.27
N LYS A 960 -16.62 -35.54 28.92
CA LYS A 960 -17.61 -34.57 29.40
C LYS A 960 -18.90 -34.66 28.61
N ARG A 961 -18.80 -34.74 27.28
CA ARG A 961 -19.92 -34.95 26.35
C ARG A 961 -19.42 -35.37 24.97
N VAL A 962 -20.31 -35.95 24.19
CA VAL A 962 -20.10 -36.25 22.77
C VAL A 962 -21.13 -35.45 21.96
N GLU A 963 -20.67 -34.80 20.89
CA GLU A 963 -21.52 -34.07 19.96
C GLU A 963 -21.34 -34.65 18.56
N VAL A 964 -22.39 -35.20 17.97
CA VAL A 964 -22.40 -35.66 16.57
C VAL A 964 -22.90 -34.54 15.69
N CYS A 965 -22.16 -34.28 14.62
CA CYS A 965 -22.44 -33.24 13.64
C CYS A 965 -22.69 -33.91 12.29
N PHE A 966 -23.85 -33.70 11.68
CA PHE A 966 -24.17 -34.26 10.36
C PHE A 966 -24.94 -33.28 9.47
N THR A 967 -24.83 -33.46 8.16
CA THR A 967 -25.51 -32.62 7.16
C THR A 967 -25.78 -33.38 5.86
N ASN A 968 -26.86 -33.00 5.18
CA ASN A 968 -27.25 -33.51 3.87
C ASN A 968 -27.24 -32.38 2.82
N ASP A 969 -26.17 -31.60 2.81
CA ASP A 969 -25.97 -30.42 1.94
C ASP A 969 -24.56 -30.45 1.33
N ARG A 970 -24.46 -30.38 0.00
CA ARG A 970 -23.19 -30.36 -0.75
C ARG A 970 -22.43 -29.04 -0.76
N ASP A 971 -23.01 -27.91 -0.35
CA ASP A 971 -22.32 -26.61 -0.40
C ASP A 971 -21.34 -26.46 0.76
N VAL A 972 -20.05 -26.60 0.49
CA VAL A 972 -19.02 -26.62 1.55
C VAL A 972 -18.99 -25.31 2.36
N LYS A 973 -19.28 -24.16 1.75
CA LYS A 973 -19.20 -22.85 2.41
C LYS A 973 -20.50 -22.49 3.12
N ASN A 974 -21.65 -22.86 2.57
CA ASN A 974 -22.95 -22.45 3.08
C ASN A 974 -23.73 -23.56 3.80
N ARG A 975 -23.22 -24.80 3.84
CA ARG A 975 -23.88 -25.95 4.46
C ARG A 975 -24.30 -25.71 5.90
N VAL A 976 -25.51 -26.13 6.23
CA VAL A 976 -25.99 -26.13 7.61
C VAL A 976 -25.79 -27.51 8.21
N TRP A 977 -25.09 -27.56 9.34
CA TRP A 977 -24.86 -28.78 10.11
C TRP A 977 -25.86 -28.90 11.24
N THR A 978 -26.40 -30.10 11.42
CA THR A 978 -27.15 -30.48 12.61
C THR A 978 -26.17 -30.99 13.65
N THR A 979 -26.24 -30.44 14.87
CA THR A 979 -25.48 -30.94 16.03
C THR A 979 -26.44 -31.60 17.00
N ALA A 980 -26.14 -32.83 17.40
CA ALA A 980 -26.99 -33.61 18.28
C ALA A 980 -26.18 -34.43 19.28
N SER A 981 -26.80 -34.73 20.43
CA SER A 981 -26.21 -35.56 21.47
C SER A 981 -26.55 -37.04 21.21
N PRO A 982 -25.56 -37.91 20.96
CA PRO A 982 -25.81 -39.32 20.71
C PRO A 982 -26.10 -40.07 22.01
N VAL A 983 -26.70 -41.26 21.88
CA VAL A 983 -26.96 -42.16 23.01
C VAL A 983 -25.79 -43.12 23.16
N GLN A 984 -25.31 -43.30 24.38
CA GLN A 984 -24.27 -44.28 24.68
C GLN A 984 -24.87 -45.68 24.79
N SER A 985 -24.31 -46.63 24.05
CA SER A 985 -24.59 -48.06 24.10
C SER A 985 -23.82 -48.75 25.23
N GLN A 986 -24.26 -49.95 25.62
CA GLN A 986 -23.63 -50.74 26.69
C GLN A 986 -22.17 -51.10 26.41
N ASP A 987 -21.79 -51.18 25.13
CA ASP A 987 -20.42 -51.44 24.67
C ASP A 987 -19.51 -50.20 24.74
N GLY A 988 -20.02 -49.07 25.24
CA GLY A 988 -19.30 -47.81 25.38
C GLY A 988 -19.27 -46.97 24.11
N THR A 989 -19.91 -47.40 23.01
CA THR A 989 -20.01 -46.60 21.78
C THR A 989 -21.19 -45.63 21.81
N TRP A 990 -21.10 -44.52 21.10
CA TRP A 990 -22.19 -43.54 20.98
C TRP A 990 -22.78 -43.59 19.59
N SER A 991 -24.10 -43.61 19.48
CA SER A 991 -24.80 -43.65 18.20
C SER A 991 -25.97 -42.69 18.13
N ILE A 992 -26.27 -42.21 16.93
CA ILE A 992 -27.45 -41.41 16.64
C ILE A 992 -27.92 -41.63 15.20
N GLU A 993 -29.23 -41.53 14.99
CA GLU A 993 -29.80 -41.42 13.65
C GLU A 993 -29.37 -40.12 12.97
N THR A 994 -29.02 -40.22 11.69
CA THR A 994 -28.64 -39.08 10.83
C THR A 994 -29.59 -39.05 9.63
N PRO A 995 -30.83 -38.54 9.81
CA PRO A 995 -31.83 -38.54 8.75
C PRO A 995 -31.38 -37.71 7.53
N VAL A 996 -31.80 -38.16 6.35
CA VAL A 996 -31.50 -37.56 5.05
C VAL A 996 -32.79 -36.93 4.52
N SER A 997 -32.75 -35.67 4.11
CA SER A 997 -33.91 -34.96 3.55
C SER A 997 -33.97 -35.08 2.02
N ASN A 998 -32.81 -35.22 1.37
CA ASN A 998 -32.67 -35.33 -0.07
C ASN A 998 -31.63 -36.41 -0.46
N LEU A 999 -32.09 -37.46 -1.14
CA LEU A 999 -31.24 -38.57 -1.60
C LEU A 999 -30.31 -38.19 -2.76
N GLU A 1000 -30.50 -37.01 -3.37
CA GLU A 1000 -29.57 -36.46 -4.36
C GLU A 1000 -28.40 -35.71 -3.73
N GLU A 1001 -28.45 -35.45 -2.43
CA GLU A 1001 -27.39 -34.79 -1.67
C GLU A 1001 -26.53 -35.82 -0.92
N PRO A 1002 -25.22 -35.59 -0.79
CA PRO A 1002 -24.35 -36.41 0.06
C PRO A 1002 -24.69 -36.25 1.55
N LEU A 1003 -24.47 -37.29 2.34
CA LEU A 1003 -24.55 -37.25 3.81
C LEU A 1003 -23.14 -37.21 4.39
N PHE A 1004 -22.84 -36.20 5.20
CA PHE A 1004 -21.57 -36.08 5.92
C PHE A 1004 -21.81 -36.13 7.42
N ALA A 1005 -20.90 -36.76 8.16
CA ALA A 1005 -20.96 -36.78 9.60
C ALA A 1005 -19.57 -36.88 10.25
N PHE A 1006 -19.44 -36.27 11.43
CA PHE A 1006 -18.31 -36.42 12.34
C PHE A 1006 -18.79 -36.23 13.78
N ALA A 1007 -17.94 -36.52 14.75
CA ALA A 1007 -18.23 -36.23 16.16
C ALA A 1007 -17.09 -35.47 16.81
N ASN A 1008 -17.44 -34.52 17.67
CA ASN A 1008 -16.54 -33.94 18.64
C ASN A 1008 -16.72 -34.67 19.97
N VAL A 1009 -15.66 -35.33 20.44
CA VAL A 1009 -15.61 -35.88 21.80
C VAL A 1009 -14.94 -34.83 22.68
N ILE A 1010 -15.69 -34.26 23.62
CA ILE A 1010 -15.18 -33.24 24.54
C ILE A 1010 -14.77 -33.93 25.83
N TYR A 1011 -13.48 -33.88 26.14
CA TYR A 1011 -12.91 -34.40 27.37
C TYR A 1011 -12.85 -33.32 28.43
N ASP A 1012 -13.07 -33.70 29.69
CA ASP A 1012 -12.90 -32.88 30.87
C ASP A 1012 -11.42 -32.81 31.25
N LEU A 1013 -10.92 -31.60 31.44
CA LEU A 1013 -9.54 -31.35 31.89
C LEU A 1013 -9.43 -31.31 33.43
N GLY A 1014 -10.55 -31.46 34.15
CA GLY A 1014 -10.61 -31.37 35.61
C GLY A 1014 -10.46 -29.92 36.09
N SER A 1015 -9.27 -29.55 36.55
CA SER A 1015 -8.97 -28.17 36.94
C SER A 1015 -8.95 -27.27 35.70
N PRO A 1016 -9.61 -26.11 35.73
CA PRO A 1016 -9.71 -25.27 34.53
C PRO A 1016 -8.34 -24.72 34.12
N TYR A 1017 -7.94 -25.01 32.89
CA TYR A 1017 -6.80 -24.36 32.22
C TYR A 1017 -7.28 -22.99 31.74
N ASP A 1018 -6.91 -21.94 32.46
CA ASP A 1018 -7.26 -20.55 32.11
C ASP A 1018 -8.79 -20.34 31.95
N GLY A 1019 -9.55 -20.88 32.91
CA GLY A 1019 -11.01 -20.83 32.90
C GLY A 1019 -11.70 -21.82 31.96
N ARG A 1020 -10.97 -22.61 31.17
CA ARG A 1020 -11.53 -23.63 30.27
C ARG A 1020 -11.47 -25.01 30.91
N SER A 1021 -12.59 -25.74 30.87
CA SER A 1021 -12.75 -27.06 31.52
C SER A 1021 -12.83 -28.22 30.52
N GLY A 1022 -12.44 -28.03 29.26
CA GLY A 1022 -12.47 -29.14 28.31
C GLY A 1022 -11.72 -28.91 27.01
N VAL A 1023 -11.41 -30.02 26.35
CA VAL A 1023 -10.74 -30.10 25.05
C VAL A 1023 -11.55 -30.96 24.10
N ALA A 1024 -11.69 -30.53 22.85
CA ALA A 1024 -12.36 -31.31 21.81
C ALA A 1024 -11.35 -32.15 21.03
N VAL A 1025 -11.72 -33.39 20.71
CA VAL A 1025 -11.05 -34.21 19.69
C VAL A 1025 -12.10 -34.67 18.68
N THR A 1026 -11.91 -34.31 17.41
CA THR A 1026 -12.84 -34.68 16.35
C THR A 1026 -12.54 -36.08 15.83
N SER A 1027 -13.58 -36.86 15.58
CA SER A 1027 -13.48 -38.19 14.97
C SER A 1027 -13.02 -38.10 13.51
N ASN A 1028 -12.87 -39.26 12.85
CA ASN A 1028 -12.80 -39.25 11.38
C ASN A 1028 -14.05 -38.57 10.79
N TYR A 1029 -13.89 -37.86 9.69
CA TYR A 1029 -15.01 -37.49 8.83
C TYR A 1029 -15.45 -38.72 8.04
N VAL A 1030 -16.75 -39.02 8.09
CA VAL A 1030 -17.36 -40.08 7.29
C VAL A 1030 -18.45 -39.46 6.42
N TYR A 1031 -18.64 -40.05 5.26
CA TYR A 1031 -19.62 -39.58 4.30
C TYR A 1031 -20.21 -40.75 3.51
N ALA A 1032 -21.39 -40.51 2.95
CA ALA A 1032 -22.04 -41.37 1.98
C ALA A 1032 -22.51 -40.53 0.80
N TRP A 1033 -22.11 -40.93 -0.39
CA TRP A 1033 -22.51 -40.27 -1.63
C TRP A 1033 -23.95 -40.60 -2.01
N PRO A 1034 -24.61 -39.77 -2.85
CA PRO A 1034 -25.99 -40.01 -3.29
C PRO A 1034 -26.24 -41.43 -3.82
N GLU A 1035 -25.28 -41.99 -4.57
CA GLU A 1035 -25.39 -43.35 -5.13
C GLU A 1035 -25.36 -44.42 -4.04
N GLU A 1036 -24.54 -44.24 -3.01
CA GLU A 1036 -24.43 -45.17 -1.88
C GLU A 1036 -25.69 -45.15 -1.00
N LEU A 1037 -26.26 -43.95 -0.78
CA LEU A 1037 -27.53 -43.79 -0.06
C LEU A 1037 -28.68 -44.50 -0.78
N LYS A 1038 -28.77 -44.34 -2.11
CA LYS A 1038 -29.77 -45.03 -2.95
C LYS A 1038 -29.57 -46.54 -2.95
N ALA A 1039 -28.34 -47.00 -3.13
CA ALA A 1039 -28.00 -48.43 -3.12
C ALA A 1039 -28.29 -49.10 -1.77
N ALA A 1040 -28.19 -48.35 -0.66
CA ALA A 1040 -28.51 -48.82 0.68
C ALA A 1040 -30.02 -48.80 1.01
N ASN A 1041 -30.88 -48.35 0.10
CA ASN A 1041 -32.32 -48.13 0.31
C ASN A 1041 -32.63 -47.14 1.45
N VAL A 1042 -31.83 -46.08 1.58
CA VAL A 1042 -32.10 -44.99 2.53
C VAL A 1042 -33.41 -44.29 2.15
N LYS A 1043 -34.23 -43.96 3.15
CA LYS A 1043 -35.47 -43.21 2.96
C LYS A 1043 -35.23 -41.73 3.23
N SER A 1044 -35.75 -40.86 2.36
CA SER A 1044 -35.83 -39.44 2.68
C SER A 1044 -36.88 -39.21 3.77
N ASN A 1045 -36.53 -38.47 4.81
CA ASN A 1045 -37.45 -38.05 5.85
C ASN A 1045 -37.67 -36.54 5.71
N SER A 1046 -38.86 -36.14 5.25
CA SER A 1046 -39.23 -34.73 5.01
C SER A 1046 -39.80 -34.03 6.25
N LYS A 1047 -39.67 -34.64 7.43
CA LYS A 1047 -40.22 -34.12 8.69
C LYS A 1047 -39.30 -33.13 9.38
#